data_AF-A0A0S7ZNC7-F1
#
_entry.id   AF-A0A0S7ZNC7-F1
#
_cell.length_a   1.000
_cell.length_b   1.000
_cell.length_c   1.000
_cell.angle_alpha   90.00
_cell.angle_beta   90.00
_cell.angle_gamma   90.00
#
_symmetry.space_group_name_H-M   'P 1'
#
loop_
_entity.id
_entity.type
_entity.pdbx_description
1 polymer ?
#
loop_
_entity_poly.entity_id
_entity_poly.type
_entity_poly.pdbx_seq_one_letter_code
_entity_poly.pdbx_strand_id
1 'polypeptide(L)'
;MRRNALDLQLVLLAVTLFGCSGETIEPPPPEPRPTQAVAVAGNQQNGTVGQQLAAPLVVQINDQSGNPMAGVAVSFEVTLGGGTVSNASGTTDASGQATTVWTLGTVTGSRHQVSATVPGTNVSVIFSATAGAGAPAAVSPDSGDNQFAYLGTRLANYLVVLIRDQYANGVPGQLVQFSTEPGNGTPDSTVAFTDATGRARTRWLLGTIVGQQSAQAIVQGVPGSPVTFTATAHNLSITSVSPDPLVLGQTATIIGTGFDPTPASNAVTIGSTAVTVTAATDTQLDIAVPNSCIPAGPIEVRVRVGSFTSAPDTSDITPTSFLAMSVGEQVIVQDPNDFCLQFAEASGSESYLVGVQSTSEVVTSLTPITLTGVTPLGSPGPAAEPSPSVSAAATGNLPRNMLNDFHARRLLRHRAAEAQIREMDRVNFETLRYASSGPMKTEAAIDSNVVVGDTIPIRVITATSCGQFAEITTVVRAKGVRGIYLEDVANPTPGYTAANFTALSGQVDDFIYDTDVAYFGTTVDADDNGRIVVVVTKEVNKRGSLGFTSSCDYFPRSDNNQASNEGEFFYQEAPDPDGDHGEAFSVSEALATAPTILAHELVHVIQFSQRLSANTFPSIWIVEGQATFGEEVVGYVAEQRQAGQNYGLAVAVNLDDSTSIDWYSDRIADLGFYFGWDPITNDDVNDRIAEAPHECTWLALPPANPGPCMGGRDAYGVPWSLLRWLSDRFGSSYPGGEQALQQDIARTDMAGYDLIEALIGTVSPGSTIETLLAEWAAMLYLDGRPGYDGHAVFDMTSWDLYDIFYGSYTDGQTQWTLIPELRLTPAGFPFAGFSRSANVRAGSTYYAVITGTNHPALAVSAKDAAGGTLPGHMQLWVVRMQ
;
A
#
# COMPACT_ATOMS: atom_id res chain seq x y z
N MET A 1 35.79 56.98 -27.53
CA MET A 1 35.10 57.92 -28.44
C MET A 1 35.15 59.33 -27.84
N ARG A 2 34.98 60.37 -28.67
CA ARG A 2 34.41 61.73 -28.44
C ARG A 2 33.83 62.00 -27.02
N ARG A 3 33.89 63.20 -26.39
CA ARG A 3 34.32 64.60 -26.71
C ARG A 3 34.54 65.34 -25.34
N ASN A 4 34.96 66.61 -25.17
CA ASN A 4 35.24 67.79 -26.04
C ASN A 4 36.69 68.31 -25.70
N ALA A 5 37.22 69.55 -25.74
CA ALA A 5 36.85 70.99 -25.81
C ALA A 5 36.23 71.66 -24.54
N LEU A 6 36.41 72.94 -24.19
CA LEU A 6 37.19 74.08 -24.74
C LEU A 6 38.17 74.62 -23.64
N ASP A 7 39.09 75.58 -23.82
CA ASP A 7 39.37 76.50 -24.95
C ASP A 7 40.88 76.84 -25.08
N LEU A 8 41.28 77.45 -26.20
CA LEU A 8 42.66 77.85 -26.49
C LEU A 8 42.71 79.20 -27.23
N GLN A 9 43.40 80.21 -26.65
CA GLN A 9 43.86 81.37 -27.40
C GLN A 9 45.36 81.60 -27.18
N LEU A 10 46.14 81.41 -28.24
CA LEU A 10 47.59 81.62 -28.27
C LEU A 10 47.93 82.61 -29.39
N VAL A 11 48.44 83.78 -29.01
CA VAL A 11 48.76 84.94 -29.87
C VAL A 11 49.97 85.63 -29.20
N LEU A 12 51.08 85.96 -29.86
CA LEU A 12 51.52 85.79 -31.26
C LEU A 12 53.04 85.54 -31.27
N LEU A 13 53.60 85.03 -32.38
CA LEU A 13 55.06 84.96 -32.59
C LEU A 13 55.46 85.72 -33.87
N ALA A 14 56.17 86.86 -33.71
CA ALA A 14 57.11 87.41 -34.70
C ALA A 14 57.92 88.56 -34.08
N VAL A 15 59.22 88.60 -34.33
CA VAL A 15 60.14 89.66 -33.88
C VAL A 15 60.48 90.60 -35.03
N THR A 16 60.61 91.90 -34.75
CA THR A 16 61.57 92.75 -35.47
C THR A 16 62.47 93.45 -34.45
N LEU A 17 63.79 93.27 -34.61
CA LEU A 17 64.82 93.97 -33.85
C LEU A 17 65.14 95.29 -34.56
N PHE A 18 65.29 96.37 -33.78
CA PHE A 18 66.46 97.25 -33.88
C PHE A 18 66.70 97.85 -32.48
N GLY A 19 67.94 97.78 -32.01
CA GLY A 19 68.30 98.09 -30.62
C GLY A 19 68.91 99.47 -30.41
N CYS A 20 69.24 99.78 -29.16
CA CYS A 20 70.14 100.87 -28.80
C CYS A 20 70.98 100.48 -27.56
N SER A 21 72.10 101.17 -27.37
CA SER A 21 73.13 100.88 -26.36
C SER A 21 72.73 101.17 -24.92
N GLY A 22 73.10 100.28 -23.99
CA GLY A 22 73.14 100.54 -22.55
C GLY A 22 73.90 99.43 -21.83
N GLU A 23 74.82 99.78 -20.92
CA GLU A 23 75.61 98.81 -20.16
C GLU A 23 74.74 98.17 -19.06
N THR A 24 74.45 96.88 -19.17
CA THR A 24 73.66 96.14 -18.19
C THR A 24 74.55 95.55 -17.10
N ILE A 25 74.38 96.03 -15.87
CA ILE A 25 74.96 95.42 -14.67
C ILE A 25 74.41 93.99 -14.55
N GLU A 26 75.29 93.01 -14.40
CA GLU A 26 74.93 91.60 -14.26
C GLU A 26 74.17 91.40 -12.92
N PRO A 27 72.96 90.82 -12.91
CA PRO A 27 72.20 90.64 -11.69
C PRO A 27 72.88 89.62 -10.77
N PRO A 28 72.86 89.80 -9.44
CA PRO A 28 73.47 88.86 -8.51
C PRO A 28 72.81 87.48 -8.64
N PRO A 29 73.56 86.38 -8.42
CA PRO A 29 73.02 85.02 -8.50
C PRO A 29 71.87 84.85 -7.51
N PRO A 30 70.81 84.09 -7.87
CA PRO A 30 69.65 83.90 -7.01
C PRO A 30 70.06 83.20 -5.72
N GLU A 31 69.63 83.76 -4.58
CA GLU A 31 70.00 83.25 -3.25
C GLU A 31 69.66 81.75 -3.10
N PRO A 32 70.51 80.98 -2.39
CA PRO A 32 70.26 79.56 -2.13
C PRO A 32 69.00 79.43 -1.28
N ARG A 33 68.01 78.67 -1.77
CA ARG A 33 66.74 78.41 -1.07
C ARG A 33 66.53 76.91 -0.90
N PRO A 34 65.86 76.46 0.17
CA PRO A 34 65.51 75.06 0.33
C PRO A 34 64.69 74.56 -0.86
N THR A 35 65.11 73.44 -1.46
CA THR A 35 64.34 72.75 -2.52
C THR A 35 64.21 71.26 -2.31
N GLN A 36 65.03 70.64 -1.46
CA GLN A 36 64.96 69.21 -1.17
C GLN A 36 65.16 68.94 0.32
N ALA A 37 64.42 67.95 0.85
CA ALA A 37 64.65 67.33 2.15
C ALA A 37 64.96 65.84 1.94
N VAL A 38 65.95 65.32 2.66
CA VAL A 38 66.40 63.92 2.55
C VAL A 38 66.50 63.31 3.94
N ALA A 39 65.83 62.17 4.15
CA ALA A 39 65.96 61.37 5.36
C ALA A 39 67.30 60.60 5.32
N VAL A 40 68.31 61.09 6.05
CA VAL A 40 69.67 60.52 6.03
C VAL A 40 69.92 59.52 7.15
N ALA A 41 69.16 59.56 8.26
CA ALA A 41 69.13 58.52 9.28
C ALA A 41 67.78 58.45 10.03
N GLY A 42 67.50 57.32 10.68
CA GLY A 42 66.32 57.12 11.54
C GLY A 42 65.01 56.71 10.84
N ASN A 43 65.02 56.54 9.52
CA ASN A 43 63.83 56.08 8.77
C ASN A 43 63.64 54.55 8.86
N GLN A 44 62.40 54.07 8.70
CA GLN A 44 61.99 52.65 8.67
C GLN A 44 62.40 51.85 9.92
N GLN A 45 62.37 52.48 11.09
CA GLN A 45 62.70 51.81 12.36
C GLN A 45 61.58 50.87 12.84
N ASN A 46 61.98 49.85 13.61
CA ASN A 46 61.06 49.03 14.40
C ASN A 46 61.25 49.39 15.88
N GLY A 47 60.15 49.48 16.63
CA GLY A 47 60.16 49.73 18.07
C GLY A 47 58.90 49.21 18.75
N THR A 48 58.77 49.44 20.05
CA THR A 48 57.58 49.07 20.83
C THR A 48 56.67 50.29 21.00
N VAL A 49 55.35 50.09 21.01
CA VAL A 49 54.36 51.14 21.32
C VAL A 49 54.70 51.90 22.61
N GLY A 50 54.59 53.22 22.58
CA GLY A 50 54.92 54.11 23.69
C GLY A 50 56.42 54.24 24.03
N GLN A 51 57.33 53.58 23.29
CA GLN A 51 58.77 53.64 23.53
C GLN A 51 59.49 54.58 22.55
N GLN A 52 60.63 55.10 23.02
CA GLN A 52 61.54 55.91 22.21
C GLN A 52 62.29 55.03 21.20
N LEU A 53 62.36 55.46 19.94
CA LEU A 53 63.16 54.81 18.91
C LEU A 53 64.67 54.96 19.18
N ALA A 54 65.44 53.96 18.74
CA ALA A 54 66.85 53.83 19.07
C ALA A 54 67.76 54.81 18.29
N ALA A 55 67.40 55.13 17.04
CA ALA A 55 68.09 56.15 16.25
C ALA A 55 67.25 57.45 16.18
N PRO A 56 67.87 58.64 16.28
CA PRO A 56 67.20 59.89 15.99
C PRO A 56 66.81 59.96 14.51
N LEU A 57 65.75 60.70 14.21
CA LEU A 57 65.41 61.13 12.87
C LEU A 57 66.38 62.23 12.47
N VAL A 58 67.04 62.07 11.32
CA VAL A 58 68.00 63.05 10.78
C VAL A 58 67.58 63.39 9.36
N VAL A 59 67.24 64.65 9.14
CA VAL A 59 66.88 65.21 7.83
C VAL A 59 67.96 66.18 7.38
N GLN A 60 68.44 66.03 6.16
CA GLN A 60 69.27 67.02 5.49
C GLN A 60 68.42 67.88 4.56
N ILE A 61 68.65 69.19 4.56
CA ILE A 61 68.03 70.14 3.64
C ILE A 61 69.06 70.59 2.61
N ASN A 62 68.70 70.58 1.33
CA ASN A 62 69.58 70.95 0.22
C ASN A 62 69.00 72.07 -0.66
N ASP A 63 69.89 72.89 -1.22
CA ASP A 63 69.60 74.00 -2.13
C ASP A 63 69.24 73.53 -3.57
N GLN A 64 68.91 74.48 -4.44
CA GLN A 64 68.61 74.23 -5.86
C GLN A 64 69.76 73.59 -6.68
N SER A 65 70.97 73.53 -6.12
CA SER A 65 72.18 72.96 -6.73
C SER A 65 72.56 71.61 -6.12
N GLY A 66 71.86 71.16 -5.08
CA GLY A 66 72.15 69.95 -4.31
C GLY A 66 73.13 70.15 -3.15
N ASN A 67 73.52 71.38 -2.79
CA ASN A 67 74.39 71.65 -1.64
C ASN A 67 73.61 71.58 -0.32
N PRO A 68 74.18 71.07 0.78
CA PRO A 68 73.56 71.15 2.10
C PRO A 68 73.41 72.60 2.59
N MET A 69 72.25 72.95 3.16
CA MET A 69 71.94 74.29 3.65
C MET A 69 71.93 74.36 5.17
N ALA A 70 72.85 75.13 5.76
CA ALA A 70 72.88 75.44 7.19
C ALA A 70 71.88 76.55 7.57
N GLY A 71 71.42 76.57 8.83
CA GLY A 71 70.57 77.61 9.39
C GLY A 71 69.09 77.57 8.98
N VAL A 72 68.67 76.56 8.21
CA VAL A 72 67.27 76.40 7.77
C VAL A 72 66.44 75.84 8.93
N ALA A 73 65.31 76.50 9.23
CA ALA A 73 64.35 75.98 10.20
C ALA A 73 63.57 74.78 9.61
N VAL A 74 63.47 73.71 10.39
CA VAL A 74 62.71 72.50 10.08
C VAL A 74 61.72 72.25 11.22
N SER A 75 60.48 71.95 10.87
CA SER A 75 59.41 71.52 11.79
C SER A 75 59.26 70.01 11.71
N PHE A 76 59.15 69.34 12.86
CA PHE A 76 58.91 67.90 12.99
C PHE A 76 57.52 67.66 13.57
N GLU A 77 56.66 66.93 12.86
CA GLU A 77 55.28 66.66 13.24
C GLU A 77 54.95 65.18 13.08
N VAL A 78 54.34 64.56 14.10
CA VAL A 78 53.83 63.18 14.03
C VAL A 78 52.51 63.18 13.25
N THR A 79 52.53 62.64 12.03
CA THR A 79 51.37 62.70 11.12
C THR A 79 50.48 61.46 11.17
N LEU A 80 51.03 60.29 11.54
CA LEU A 80 50.26 59.04 11.72
C LEU A 80 50.84 58.18 12.85
N GLY A 81 50.00 57.33 13.45
CA GLY A 81 50.36 56.39 14.52
C GLY A 81 50.38 57.00 15.93
N GLY A 82 50.58 58.32 16.03
CA GLY A 82 50.66 59.05 17.30
C GLY A 82 52.04 58.91 17.96
N GLY A 83 52.15 59.41 19.20
CA GLY A 83 53.42 59.54 19.91
C GLY A 83 53.93 60.99 19.91
N THR A 84 55.22 61.19 20.15
CA THR A 84 55.82 62.52 20.30
C THR A 84 57.24 62.59 19.73
N VAL A 85 57.67 63.78 19.33
CA VAL A 85 59.07 64.10 18.98
C VAL A 85 59.73 64.91 20.09
N SER A 86 61.03 64.70 20.35
CA SER A 86 61.75 65.40 21.42
C SER A 86 61.79 66.92 21.23
N ASN A 87 61.78 67.36 19.97
CA ASN A 87 61.76 68.76 19.61
C ASN A 87 60.94 68.93 18.31
N ALA A 88 59.80 69.62 18.40
CA ALA A 88 58.91 69.88 17.27
C ALA A 88 59.53 70.82 16.21
N SER A 89 60.70 71.40 16.48
CA SER A 89 61.49 72.12 15.49
C SER A 89 62.99 71.98 15.76
N GLY A 90 63.80 72.31 14.75
CA GLY A 90 65.25 72.43 14.82
C GLY A 90 65.78 73.30 13.68
N THR A 91 67.02 73.75 13.78
CA THR A 91 67.73 74.46 12.70
C THR A 91 68.83 73.57 12.15
N THR A 92 69.01 73.54 10.83
CA THR A 92 70.07 72.74 10.21
C THR A 92 71.48 73.21 10.58
N ASP A 93 72.37 72.25 10.81
CA ASP A 93 73.78 72.49 11.17
C ASP A 93 74.66 72.79 9.93
N ALA A 94 75.98 72.85 10.13
CA ALA A 94 76.95 73.08 9.05
C ALA A 94 77.01 71.96 7.98
N SER A 95 76.43 70.79 8.24
CA SER A 95 76.23 69.70 7.27
C SER A 95 74.85 69.74 6.60
N GLY A 96 74.05 70.76 6.91
CA GLY A 96 72.67 70.92 6.44
C GLY A 96 71.66 70.02 7.16
N GLN A 97 72.02 69.45 8.32
CA GLN A 97 71.21 68.43 9.00
C GLN A 97 70.50 68.98 10.24
N ALA A 98 69.22 68.63 10.39
CA ALA A 98 68.42 68.86 11.59
C ALA A 98 67.95 67.52 12.17
N THR A 99 67.80 67.44 13.49
CA THR A 99 67.52 66.18 14.20
C THR A 99 66.36 66.30 15.19
N THR A 100 65.68 65.17 15.41
CA THR A 100 64.83 64.94 16.59
C THR A 100 64.84 63.46 16.95
N VAL A 101 64.61 63.13 18.21
CA VAL A 101 64.24 61.76 18.62
C VAL A 101 62.72 61.60 18.51
N TRP A 102 62.24 60.37 18.30
CA TRP A 102 60.81 60.05 18.16
C TRP A 102 60.42 58.92 19.11
N THR A 103 59.34 59.13 19.85
CA THR A 103 58.65 58.16 20.69
C THR A 103 57.36 57.72 20.00
N LEU A 104 57.19 56.41 19.82
CA LEU A 104 56.05 55.83 19.11
C LEU A 104 54.74 56.01 19.87
N GLY A 105 53.63 56.05 19.12
CA GLY A 105 52.29 56.05 19.69
C GLY A 105 51.91 54.72 20.35
N THR A 106 50.69 54.67 20.90
CA THR A 106 50.18 53.54 21.68
C THR A 106 49.53 52.42 20.85
N VAL A 107 49.43 52.57 19.53
CA VAL A 107 48.75 51.63 18.62
C VAL A 107 49.77 50.85 17.79
N THR A 108 49.61 49.53 17.64
CA THR A 108 50.55 48.70 16.86
C THR A 108 50.41 48.83 15.34
N GLY A 109 51.44 48.37 14.62
CA GLY A 109 51.47 48.26 13.17
C GLY A 109 52.45 49.23 12.47
N SER A 110 52.48 49.18 11.14
CA SER A 110 53.45 49.88 10.27
C SER A 110 53.02 51.28 9.81
N ARG A 111 51.99 51.86 10.43
CA ARG A 111 51.41 53.17 10.07
C ARG A 111 51.81 54.28 11.03
N HIS A 112 53.04 54.28 11.51
CA HIS A 112 53.63 55.40 12.26
C HIS A 112 54.42 56.29 11.30
N GLN A 113 54.20 57.60 11.34
CA GLN A 113 54.91 58.56 10.49
C GLN A 113 55.22 59.89 11.20
N VAL A 114 56.39 60.45 10.91
CA VAL A 114 56.77 61.84 11.21
C VAL A 114 57.11 62.56 9.92
N SER A 115 56.49 63.72 9.69
CA SER A 115 56.90 64.66 8.65
C SER A 115 57.98 65.59 9.20
N ALA A 116 59.04 65.80 8.44
CA ALA A 116 59.99 66.88 8.63
C ALA A 116 59.84 67.88 7.47
N THR A 117 59.41 69.12 7.76
CA THR A 117 59.02 70.13 6.76
C THR A 117 59.71 71.46 7.00
N VAL A 118 60.19 72.13 5.95
CA VAL A 118 60.71 73.50 6.02
C VAL A 118 59.53 74.49 5.96
N PRO A 119 59.23 75.26 7.03
CA PRO A 119 58.04 76.12 7.08
C PRO A 119 57.98 77.15 5.96
N GLY A 120 56.77 77.41 5.43
CA GLY A 120 56.57 78.33 4.32
C GLY A 120 56.96 77.77 2.94
N THR A 121 57.31 76.49 2.84
CA THR A 121 57.67 75.82 1.59
C THR A 121 56.97 74.48 1.44
N ASN A 122 57.05 73.88 0.24
CA ASN A 122 56.60 72.50 -0.01
C ASN A 122 57.72 71.46 0.25
N VAL A 123 58.84 71.84 0.87
CA VAL A 123 60.01 70.99 1.06
C VAL A 123 59.85 70.16 2.33
N SER A 124 59.59 68.87 2.17
CA SER A 124 59.41 67.93 3.28
C SER A 124 59.88 66.51 2.97
N VAL A 125 60.09 65.71 4.02
CA VAL A 125 60.33 64.27 3.94
C VAL A 125 59.59 63.56 5.07
N ILE A 126 59.12 62.33 4.81
CA ILE A 126 58.43 61.50 5.80
C ILE A 126 59.36 60.39 6.28
N PHE A 127 59.50 60.30 7.60
CA PHE A 127 60.07 59.15 8.30
C PHE A 127 58.93 58.21 8.69
N SER A 128 59.10 56.90 8.48
CA SER A 128 58.15 55.86 8.89
C SER A 128 58.74 54.94 9.95
N ALA A 129 57.87 54.30 10.72
CA ALA A 129 58.25 53.26 11.68
C ALA A 129 57.14 52.20 11.82
N THR A 130 57.51 51.05 12.40
CA THR A 130 56.58 49.99 12.81
C THR A 130 56.62 49.82 14.32
N ALA A 131 55.44 49.88 14.95
CA ALA A 131 55.27 49.65 16.38
C ALA A 131 54.80 48.21 16.65
N GLY A 132 55.66 47.42 17.30
CA GLY A 132 55.28 46.16 17.93
C GLY A 132 54.56 46.39 19.26
N ALA A 133 53.81 45.39 19.72
CA ALA A 133 53.06 45.46 20.98
C ALA A 133 53.99 45.59 22.19
N GLY A 134 53.45 46.12 23.29
CA GLY A 134 54.11 46.13 24.60
C GLY A 134 54.24 44.73 25.19
N ALA A 135 54.80 44.67 26.40
CA ALA A 135 54.78 43.44 27.19
C ALA A 135 53.33 43.01 27.49
N PRO A 136 53.03 41.70 27.55
CA PRO A 136 51.73 41.20 28.00
C PRO A 136 51.34 41.78 29.36
N ALA A 137 50.17 42.43 29.42
CA ALA A 137 49.62 43.04 30.63
C ALA A 137 48.32 42.35 31.08
N ALA A 138 47.58 41.71 30.17
CA ALA A 138 46.39 40.93 30.48
C ALA A 138 46.21 39.77 29.50
N VAL A 139 45.60 38.68 29.97
CA VAL A 139 44.98 37.63 29.13
C VAL A 139 43.52 37.46 29.52
N SER A 140 42.65 37.24 28.53
CA SER A 140 41.22 36.97 28.72
C SER A 140 40.76 35.86 27.77
N PRO A 141 39.60 35.21 28.03
CA PRO A 141 38.89 34.50 26.97
C PRO A 141 38.47 35.48 25.86
N ASP A 142 38.29 34.96 24.65
CA ASP A 142 37.84 35.68 23.46
C ASP A 142 36.66 34.96 22.77
N SER A 143 36.72 33.63 22.69
CA SER A 143 35.61 32.78 22.24
C SER A 143 35.82 31.31 22.63
N GLY A 144 34.76 30.50 22.56
CA GLY A 144 34.81 29.04 22.76
C GLY A 144 34.49 28.51 24.16
N ASP A 145 34.07 29.36 25.10
CA ASP A 145 33.62 28.95 26.43
C ASP A 145 32.13 28.50 26.43
N ASN A 146 31.72 27.75 27.46
CA ASN A 146 30.36 27.24 27.69
C ASN A 146 29.77 26.45 26.51
N GLN A 147 30.58 25.58 25.91
CA GLN A 147 30.15 24.68 24.83
C GLN A 147 29.57 23.36 25.39
N PHE A 148 29.00 22.52 24.52
CA PHE A 148 28.65 21.15 24.84
C PHE A 148 29.08 20.20 23.71
N ALA A 149 29.29 18.92 24.04
CA ALA A 149 29.43 17.83 23.08
C ALA A 149 29.23 16.46 23.75
N TYR A 150 29.28 15.37 22.98
CA TYR A 150 29.20 14.00 23.53
C TYR A 150 30.55 13.53 24.08
N LEU A 151 30.53 12.54 24.99
CA LEU A 151 31.74 11.89 25.52
C LEU A 151 32.68 11.44 24.39
N GLY A 152 33.96 11.76 24.50
CA GLY A 152 34.97 11.39 23.49
C GLY A 152 34.86 12.13 22.15
N THR A 153 34.13 13.26 22.07
CA THR A 153 33.98 14.06 20.84
C THR A 153 34.60 15.45 20.95
N ARG A 154 34.85 16.10 19.82
CA ARG A 154 35.44 17.45 19.78
C ARG A 154 34.37 18.53 19.88
N LEU A 155 34.65 19.55 20.68
CA LEU A 155 33.87 20.80 20.68
C LEU A 155 33.84 21.43 19.28
N ALA A 156 32.68 21.98 18.92
CA ALA A 156 32.42 22.56 17.60
C ALA A 156 33.33 23.77 17.32
N ASN A 157 33.54 24.63 18.33
CA ASN A 157 34.38 25.82 18.25
C ASN A 157 35.72 25.63 18.97
N TYR A 158 36.72 26.39 18.55
CA TYR A 158 38.01 26.47 19.23
C TYR A 158 37.87 27.22 20.54
N LEU A 159 38.62 26.81 21.57
CA LEU A 159 38.92 27.65 22.73
C LEU A 159 39.90 28.73 22.27
N VAL A 160 39.60 30.00 22.51
CA VAL A 160 40.42 31.14 22.08
C VAL A 160 40.68 32.08 23.25
N VAL A 161 41.94 32.34 23.54
CA VAL A 161 42.37 33.43 24.45
C VAL A 161 42.96 34.58 23.66
N LEU A 162 42.80 35.79 24.21
CA LEU A 162 43.36 37.03 23.69
C LEU A 162 44.32 37.64 24.73
N ILE A 163 45.58 37.80 24.34
CA ILE A 163 46.63 38.44 25.15
C ILE A 163 46.81 39.87 24.68
N ARG A 164 46.77 40.82 25.62
CA ARG A 164 46.91 42.26 25.34
C ARG A 164 48.03 42.92 26.14
N ASP A 165 48.58 43.99 25.58
CA ASP A 165 49.47 44.91 26.29
C ASP A 165 48.69 45.96 27.11
N GLN A 166 49.44 46.82 27.81
CA GLN A 166 48.92 47.91 28.64
C GLN A 166 48.13 49.00 27.87
N TYR A 167 48.16 48.98 26.54
CA TYR A 167 47.40 49.87 25.65
C TYR A 167 46.28 49.12 24.90
N ALA A 168 45.98 47.90 25.32
CA ALA A 168 44.98 47.00 24.75
C ALA A 168 45.26 46.48 23.33
N ASN A 169 46.49 46.61 22.80
CA ASN A 169 46.91 45.95 21.55
C ASN A 169 47.10 44.46 21.78
N GLY A 170 46.78 43.63 20.78
CA GLY A 170 47.11 42.20 20.81
C GLY A 170 48.62 41.94 20.75
N VAL A 171 49.13 41.05 21.62
CA VAL A 171 50.57 40.73 21.68
C VAL A 171 50.86 39.44 20.90
N PRO A 172 51.58 39.48 19.76
CA PRO A 172 51.89 38.29 18.95
C PRO A 172 53.03 37.45 19.54
N GLY A 173 53.11 36.19 19.11
CA GLY A 173 54.22 35.28 19.42
C GLY A 173 54.30 34.79 20.87
N GLN A 174 53.28 35.05 21.69
CA GLN A 174 53.22 34.65 23.10
C GLN A 174 52.81 33.19 23.23
N LEU A 175 53.52 32.44 24.08
CA LEU A 175 53.27 31.03 24.35
C LEU A 175 52.03 30.86 25.24
N VAL A 176 51.07 30.05 24.79
CA VAL A 176 49.91 29.61 25.58
C VAL A 176 49.95 28.09 25.72
N GLN A 177 49.93 27.60 26.95
CA GLN A 177 49.83 26.18 27.26
C GLN A 177 48.38 25.83 27.57
N PHE A 178 47.81 24.85 26.88
CA PHE A 178 46.46 24.34 27.12
C PHE A 178 46.53 23.01 27.88
N SER A 179 45.75 22.90 28.94
CA SER A 179 45.65 21.71 29.79
C SER A 179 44.20 21.41 30.19
N THR A 180 43.97 20.19 30.66
CA THR A 180 42.70 19.68 31.19
C THR A 180 42.98 18.93 32.49
N GLU A 181 42.01 18.86 33.38
CA GLU A 181 42.12 18.03 34.59
C GLU A 181 42.00 16.53 34.21
N PRO A 182 42.57 15.59 35.00
CA PRO A 182 42.49 14.17 34.69
C PRO A 182 41.05 13.67 34.56
N GLY A 183 40.67 13.22 33.36
CA GLY A 183 39.31 12.80 33.02
C GLY A 183 38.51 13.80 32.16
N ASN A 184 38.93 15.07 32.10
CA ASN A 184 38.31 16.13 31.29
C ASN A 184 38.78 16.14 29.81
N GLY A 185 39.18 14.98 29.28
CA GLY A 185 39.63 14.83 27.90
C GLY A 185 40.96 15.56 27.62
N THR A 186 41.17 15.99 26.38
CA THR A 186 42.45 16.56 25.91
C THR A 186 42.28 17.71 24.91
N PRO A 187 43.14 18.76 24.97
CA PRO A 187 43.32 19.68 23.86
C PRO A 187 43.95 18.98 22.64
N ASP A 188 43.48 19.30 21.42
CA ASP A 188 44.09 18.88 20.15
C ASP A 188 45.54 19.40 20.00
N SER A 189 45.86 20.48 20.71
CA SER A 189 47.22 20.98 20.88
C SER A 189 47.34 21.59 22.27
N THR A 190 48.24 21.04 23.09
CA THR A 190 48.55 21.53 24.44
C THR A 190 49.44 22.77 24.46
N VAL A 191 49.84 23.26 23.27
CA VAL A 191 50.63 24.48 23.07
C VAL A 191 50.12 25.20 21.84
N ALA A 192 49.97 26.52 21.93
CA ALA A 192 49.83 27.41 20.78
C ALA A 192 50.61 28.71 20.99
N PHE A 193 50.80 29.48 19.92
CA PHE A 193 51.35 30.84 19.96
C PHE A 193 50.29 31.85 19.51
N THR A 194 50.35 33.08 20.02
CA THR A 194 49.42 34.14 19.60
C THR A 194 49.71 34.66 18.19
N ASP A 195 48.65 34.90 17.43
CA ASP A 195 48.69 35.53 16.10
C ASP A 195 48.94 37.05 16.17
N ALA A 196 48.96 37.70 15.00
CA ALA A 196 49.14 39.15 14.86
C ALA A 196 48.05 40.01 15.55
N THR A 197 46.95 39.40 15.99
CA THR A 197 45.87 40.05 16.76
C THR A 197 45.92 39.72 18.26
N GLY A 198 46.93 38.97 18.71
CA GLY A 198 47.09 38.52 20.09
C GLY A 198 46.30 37.26 20.44
N ARG A 199 45.76 36.51 19.47
CA ARG A 199 44.92 35.34 19.72
C ARG A 199 45.67 34.02 19.62
N ALA A 200 45.53 33.16 20.63
CA ALA A 200 45.97 31.76 20.60
C ALA A 200 44.76 30.84 20.78
N ARG A 201 44.76 29.68 20.10
CA ARG A 201 43.59 28.79 20.05
C ARG A 201 43.92 27.31 20.01
N THR A 202 43.02 26.49 20.52
CA THR A 202 43.05 25.02 20.42
C THR A 202 41.63 24.45 20.26
N ARG A 203 41.50 23.22 19.78
CA ARG A 203 40.25 22.44 19.91
C ARG A 203 40.35 21.55 21.14
N TRP A 204 39.21 21.12 21.68
CA TRP A 204 39.15 20.26 22.86
C TRP A 204 38.29 19.03 22.54
N LEU A 205 38.88 17.85 22.75
CA LEU A 205 38.22 16.55 22.78
C LEU A 205 37.73 16.30 24.21
N LEU A 206 36.42 16.23 24.43
CA LEU A 206 35.86 15.99 25.76
C LEU A 206 36.17 14.57 26.25
N GLY A 207 36.31 14.43 27.57
CA GLY A 207 36.62 13.16 28.22
C GLY A 207 35.44 12.20 28.35
N THR A 208 35.60 11.20 29.22
CA THR A 208 34.63 10.12 29.45
C THR A 208 33.74 10.35 30.69
N ILE A 209 33.86 11.50 31.35
CA ILE A 209 33.07 11.88 32.52
C ILE A 209 31.89 12.76 32.08
N VAL A 210 30.67 12.40 32.46
CA VAL A 210 29.45 13.17 32.15
C VAL A 210 29.36 14.41 33.05
N GLY A 211 28.84 15.51 32.50
CA GLY A 211 28.65 16.78 33.21
C GLY A 211 29.65 17.86 32.78
N GLN A 212 29.80 18.91 33.61
CA GLN A 212 30.71 20.01 33.31
C GLN A 212 32.17 19.58 33.46
N GLN A 213 32.93 19.67 32.37
CA GLN A 213 34.38 19.52 32.33
C GLN A 213 35.06 20.90 32.25
N SER A 214 36.35 20.94 32.59
CA SER A 214 37.20 22.14 32.61
C SER A 214 38.45 21.99 31.71
N ALA A 215 38.84 23.08 31.07
CA ALA A 215 40.13 23.25 30.38
C ALA A 215 40.75 24.59 30.76
N GLN A 216 42.08 24.66 30.84
CA GLN A 216 42.82 25.87 31.21
C GLN A 216 43.75 26.30 30.08
N ALA A 217 43.88 27.62 29.89
CA ALA A 217 44.86 28.27 29.04
C ALA A 217 45.82 29.09 29.91
N ILE A 218 47.03 28.57 30.08
CA ILE A 218 48.08 29.09 30.95
C ILE A 218 49.04 29.96 30.13
N VAL A 219 49.21 31.21 30.57
CA VAL A 219 50.25 32.14 30.09
C VAL A 219 51.14 32.51 31.27
N GLN A 220 52.46 32.32 31.13
CA GLN A 220 53.38 32.51 32.27
C GLN A 220 53.58 33.99 32.60
N GLY A 221 53.33 34.36 33.87
CA GLY A 221 53.57 35.71 34.39
C GLY A 221 52.57 36.80 33.99
N VAL A 222 51.47 36.47 33.30
CA VAL A 222 50.49 37.47 32.79
C VAL A 222 49.23 37.52 33.67
N PRO A 223 48.78 38.70 34.12
CA PRO A 223 47.51 38.85 34.84
C PRO A 223 46.31 38.30 34.06
N GLY A 224 45.40 37.61 34.76
CA GLY A 224 44.28 36.88 34.15
C GLY A 224 44.60 35.42 33.76
N SER A 225 45.84 34.96 33.97
CA SER A 225 46.26 33.57 33.77
C SER A 225 46.08 32.74 35.07
N PRO A 226 45.62 31.48 35.00
CA PRO A 226 45.08 30.81 33.82
C PRO A 226 43.67 31.29 33.47
N VAL A 227 43.35 31.28 32.17
CA VAL A 227 41.96 31.42 31.71
C VAL A 227 41.32 30.03 31.70
N THR A 228 40.24 29.85 32.46
CA THR A 228 39.43 28.62 32.44
C THR A 228 38.34 28.72 31.37
N PHE A 229 38.16 27.63 30.63
CA PHE A 229 37.01 27.35 29.78
C PHE A 229 36.23 26.17 30.38
N THR A 230 34.91 26.17 30.24
CA THR A 230 34.06 25.05 30.63
C THR A 230 33.28 24.49 29.44
N ALA A 231 32.96 23.21 29.49
CA ALA A 231 32.05 22.59 28.53
C ALA A 231 31.30 21.41 29.16
N THR A 232 30.06 21.19 28.74
CA THR A 232 29.25 20.05 29.22
C THR A 232 29.44 18.84 28.31
N ALA A 233 29.84 17.72 28.91
CA ALA A 233 29.99 16.45 28.24
C ALA A 233 28.75 15.57 28.49
N HIS A 234 28.03 15.22 27.44
CA HIS A 234 26.80 14.43 27.52
C HIS A 234 27.05 12.96 27.12
N ASN A 235 26.41 12.03 27.81
CA ASN A 235 26.09 10.71 27.28
C ASN A 235 24.68 10.75 26.70
N LEU A 236 24.46 10.09 25.56
CA LEU A 236 23.12 9.86 25.01
C LEU A 236 22.51 8.62 25.69
N SER A 237 21.52 8.82 26.55
CA SER A 237 20.81 7.73 27.23
C SER A 237 19.36 8.08 27.49
N ILE A 238 18.49 7.08 27.36
CA ILE A 238 17.13 7.09 27.90
C ILE A 238 17.23 6.80 29.41
N THR A 239 16.29 7.31 30.20
CA THR A 239 16.17 7.09 31.65
C THR A 239 14.78 6.58 32.02
N SER A 240 13.74 7.01 31.30
CA SER A 240 12.40 6.41 31.35
C SER A 240 11.59 6.84 30.13
N VAL A 241 10.60 6.04 29.75
CA VAL A 241 9.55 6.39 28.79
C VAL A 241 8.21 6.49 29.54
N SER A 242 7.31 7.37 29.09
CA SER A 242 6.00 7.56 29.73
C SER A 242 4.92 8.00 28.71
N PRO A 243 3.69 7.47 28.73
CA PRO A 243 3.20 6.40 29.62
C PRO A 243 3.94 5.07 29.38
N ASP A 244 3.88 4.22 30.39
CA ASP A 244 4.33 2.83 30.36
C ASP A 244 3.14 1.98 30.86
N PRO A 245 2.52 1.12 30.03
CA PRO A 245 2.85 0.89 28.63
C PRO A 245 2.58 2.11 27.73
N LEU A 246 3.36 2.20 26.65
CA LEU A 246 3.09 3.06 25.50
C LEU A 246 1.76 2.68 24.84
N VAL A 247 0.98 3.65 24.39
CA VAL A 247 -0.31 3.39 23.70
C VAL A 247 -0.20 3.78 22.22
N LEU A 248 -0.54 2.87 21.31
CA LEU A 248 -0.51 3.13 19.86
C LEU A 248 -1.35 4.37 19.49
N GLY A 249 -0.85 5.18 18.57
CA GLY A 249 -1.50 6.42 18.12
C GLY A 249 -1.53 7.59 19.11
N GLN A 250 -1.08 7.41 20.37
CA GLN A 250 -1.04 8.46 21.39
C GLN A 250 0.30 9.21 21.43
N THR A 251 0.37 10.29 22.21
CA THR A 251 1.64 10.97 22.54
C THR A 251 2.35 10.31 23.71
N ALA A 252 3.67 10.23 23.65
CA ALA A 252 4.52 9.78 24.76
C ALA A 252 5.74 10.71 24.94
N THR A 253 6.36 10.65 26.11
CA THR A 253 7.52 11.43 26.50
C THR A 253 8.67 10.50 26.89
N ILE A 254 9.83 10.69 26.26
CA ILE A 254 11.09 10.03 26.60
C ILE A 254 11.90 10.99 27.46
N ILE A 255 12.24 10.58 28.69
CA ILE A 255 13.13 11.33 29.58
C ILE A 255 14.52 10.68 29.52
N GLY A 256 15.57 11.49 29.50
CA GLY A 256 16.94 11.03 29.38
C GLY A 256 17.97 12.14 29.44
N THR A 257 19.09 11.96 28.74
CA THR A 257 20.18 12.93 28.66
C THR A 257 20.81 12.95 27.27
N GLY A 258 21.29 14.12 26.86
CA GLY A 258 22.08 14.27 25.64
C GLY A 258 21.24 14.24 24.37
N PHE A 259 19.96 14.60 24.45
CA PHE A 259 19.13 14.87 23.28
C PHE A 259 19.50 16.22 22.65
N ASP A 260 19.15 16.44 21.38
CA ASP A 260 19.29 17.77 20.75
C ASP A 260 17.99 18.56 21.00
N PRO A 261 18.04 19.80 21.51
CA PRO A 261 16.85 20.66 21.67
C PRO A 261 16.08 20.96 20.37
N THR A 262 16.60 20.57 19.21
CA THR A 262 15.96 20.64 17.89
C THR A 262 15.25 19.30 17.60
N PRO A 263 13.90 19.22 17.55
CA PRO A 263 13.18 17.96 17.34
C PRO A 263 13.70 17.13 16.15
N ALA A 264 13.91 17.77 14.99
CA ALA A 264 14.37 17.14 13.76
C ALA A 264 15.84 16.65 13.77
N SER A 265 16.63 16.98 14.80
CA SER A 265 17.98 16.41 14.99
C SER A 265 17.96 15.04 15.69
N ASN A 266 16.84 14.68 16.32
CA ASN A 266 16.66 13.41 17.03
C ASN A 266 15.89 12.45 16.13
N ALA A 267 16.46 11.29 15.84
CA ALA A 267 15.76 10.16 15.25
C ALA A 267 15.40 9.17 16.36
N VAL A 268 14.11 8.89 16.54
CA VAL A 268 13.61 7.94 17.54
C VAL A 268 13.00 6.73 16.84
N THR A 269 13.22 5.53 17.38
CA THR A 269 12.57 4.30 16.92
C THR A 269 11.88 3.56 18.07
N ILE A 270 10.67 3.08 17.81
CA ILE A 270 9.93 2.14 18.65
C ILE A 270 9.92 0.80 17.89
N GLY A 271 10.65 -0.19 18.41
CA GLY A 271 11.00 -1.40 17.68
C GLY A 271 11.75 -1.05 16.39
N SER A 272 11.27 -1.56 15.26
CA SER A 272 11.75 -1.21 13.91
C SER A 272 11.16 0.09 13.34
N THR A 273 10.13 0.67 13.97
CA THR A 273 9.36 1.80 13.43
C THR A 273 10.00 3.13 13.82
N ALA A 274 10.36 3.97 12.86
CA ALA A 274 10.79 5.34 13.11
C ALA A 274 9.59 6.23 13.47
N VAL A 275 9.74 7.11 14.48
CA VAL A 275 8.64 7.89 15.05
C VAL A 275 8.93 9.39 15.01
N THR A 276 7.88 10.21 14.96
CA THR A 276 8.01 11.67 14.87
C THR A 276 8.21 12.29 16.24
N VAL A 277 9.30 13.04 16.40
CA VAL A 277 9.56 13.90 17.56
C VAL A 277 8.81 15.22 17.37
N THR A 278 7.91 15.53 18.30
CA THR A 278 7.02 16.71 18.25
C THR A 278 7.58 17.88 19.06
N ALA A 279 8.28 17.62 20.17
CA ALA A 279 9.03 18.61 20.94
C ALA A 279 10.31 18.00 21.52
N ALA A 280 11.29 18.84 21.87
CA ALA A 280 12.59 18.40 22.37
C ALA A 280 13.24 19.42 23.33
N THR A 281 13.97 18.91 24.31
CA THR A 281 14.99 19.61 25.11
C THR A 281 16.29 18.80 25.06
N ASP A 282 17.26 19.09 25.93
CA ASP A 282 18.47 18.28 26.12
C ASP A 282 18.24 16.99 26.94
N THR A 283 17.05 16.86 27.53
CA THR A 283 16.68 15.92 28.60
C THR A 283 15.29 15.28 28.44
N GLN A 284 14.45 15.81 27.54
CA GLN A 284 13.11 15.32 27.24
C GLN A 284 12.87 15.34 25.72
N LEU A 285 12.24 14.28 25.17
CA LEU A 285 11.66 14.27 23.83
C LEU A 285 10.18 13.90 23.95
N ASP A 286 9.29 14.71 23.35
CA ASP A 286 7.90 14.32 23.16
C ASP A 286 7.73 13.75 21.75
N ILE A 287 7.01 12.63 21.64
CA ILE A 287 6.87 11.83 20.42
C ILE A 287 5.40 11.47 20.16
N ALA A 288 5.06 11.19 18.90
CA ALA A 288 3.85 10.46 18.55
C ALA A 288 4.16 8.97 18.42
N VAL A 289 3.50 8.13 19.22
CA VAL A 289 3.57 6.67 19.11
C VAL A 289 2.83 6.26 17.82
N PRO A 290 3.43 5.43 16.96
CA PRO A 290 2.85 5.14 15.65
C PRO A 290 1.55 4.33 15.79
N ASN A 291 0.55 4.62 14.96
CA ASN A 291 -0.62 3.73 14.81
C ASN A 291 -0.27 2.60 13.82
N SER A 292 0.65 1.73 14.23
CA SER A 292 1.15 0.59 13.43
C SER A 292 0.68 -0.72 14.04
N CYS A 293 0.54 -1.77 13.23
CA CYS A 293 0.14 -3.09 13.71
C CYS A 293 1.27 -3.78 14.48
N ILE A 294 1.38 -3.45 15.77
CA ILE A 294 2.39 -3.91 16.73
C ILE A 294 1.66 -4.61 17.88
N PRO A 295 2.06 -5.82 18.31
CA PRO A 295 1.41 -6.55 19.40
C PRO A 295 1.70 -5.91 20.75
N ALA A 296 0.86 -6.19 21.75
CA ALA A 296 1.05 -5.69 23.10
C ALA A 296 2.15 -6.47 23.87
N GLY A 297 3.06 -5.76 24.54
CA GLY A 297 4.15 -6.35 25.34
C GLY A 297 5.48 -5.59 25.17
N PRO A 298 6.62 -6.23 25.50
CA PRO A 298 7.92 -5.54 25.53
C PRO A 298 8.41 -5.09 24.15
N ILE A 299 8.88 -3.84 24.06
CA ILE A 299 9.45 -3.25 22.85
C ILE A 299 10.71 -2.42 23.15
N GLU A 300 11.68 -2.41 22.24
CA GLU A 300 12.85 -1.54 22.36
C GLU A 300 12.53 -0.10 21.92
N VAL A 301 12.82 0.89 22.76
CA VAL A 301 12.87 2.30 22.38
C VAL A 301 14.34 2.73 22.26
N ARG A 302 14.68 3.44 21.17
CA ARG A 302 16.04 3.94 20.93
C ARG A 302 16.00 5.39 20.43
N VAL A 303 16.90 6.21 20.94
CA VAL A 303 17.13 7.58 20.45
C VAL A 303 18.49 7.64 19.75
N ARG A 304 18.56 8.31 18.60
CA ARG A 304 19.77 8.59 17.86
C ARG A 304 19.90 10.09 17.59
N VAL A 305 21.06 10.66 17.89
CA VAL A 305 21.42 12.05 17.56
C VAL A 305 22.70 12.05 16.72
N GLY A 306 22.61 12.47 15.46
CA GLY A 306 23.74 12.45 14.51
C GLY A 306 24.32 11.05 14.32
N SER A 307 25.51 10.79 14.90
CA SER A 307 26.21 9.50 14.88
C SER A 307 26.10 8.68 16.17
N PHE A 308 25.43 9.21 17.20
CA PHE A 308 25.29 8.57 18.51
C PHE A 308 23.92 7.91 18.63
N THR A 309 23.87 6.70 19.14
CA THR A 309 22.63 5.97 19.45
C THR A 309 22.66 5.56 20.91
N SER A 310 21.52 5.66 21.60
CA SER A 310 21.38 5.19 22.98
C SER A 310 21.54 3.66 23.08
N ALA A 311 21.75 3.18 24.30
CA ALA A 311 21.30 1.83 24.65
C ALA A 311 19.78 1.70 24.38
N PRO A 312 19.25 0.50 24.10
CA PRO A 312 17.80 0.31 24.12
C PRO A 312 17.29 0.58 25.54
N ASP A 313 16.18 1.30 25.62
CA ASP A 313 15.25 1.16 26.72
C ASP A 313 14.25 0.05 26.35
N THR A 314 13.81 -0.75 27.33
CA THR A 314 12.73 -1.73 27.12
C THR A 314 11.52 -1.24 27.89
N SER A 315 10.52 -0.74 27.15
CA SER A 315 9.23 -0.31 27.68
C SER A 315 8.14 -1.27 27.18
N ASP A 316 6.98 -1.33 27.81
CA ASP A 316 5.85 -2.08 27.25
C ASP A 316 5.06 -1.21 26.25
N ILE A 317 4.35 -1.84 25.32
CA ILE A 317 3.41 -1.17 24.39
C ILE A 317 2.07 -1.90 24.36
N THR A 318 0.99 -1.19 24.05
CA THR A 318 -0.38 -1.71 23.91
C THR A 318 -1.14 -1.00 22.80
N PRO A 319 -2.04 -1.68 22.06
CA PRO A 319 -3.06 -1.00 21.27
C PRO A 319 -4.03 -0.22 22.16
N THR A 320 -4.80 0.68 21.54
CA THR A 320 -5.93 1.38 22.16
C THR A 320 -7.06 0.46 22.57
N SER A 321 -7.23 -0.66 21.85
CA SER A 321 -8.20 -1.72 22.10
C SER A 321 -7.69 -3.04 21.53
N PHE A 322 -7.97 -4.14 22.23
CA PHE A 322 -7.85 -5.48 21.67
C PHE A 322 -9.14 -5.88 20.94
N LEU A 323 -9.03 -6.85 20.03
CA LEU A 323 -10.15 -7.55 19.42
C LEU A 323 -10.84 -8.41 20.49
N ALA A 324 -11.88 -7.86 21.11
CA ALA A 324 -12.73 -8.55 22.06
C ALA A 324 -13.99 -9.06 21.36
N MET A 325 -14.13 -10.38 21.26
CA MET A 325 -15.21 -11.05 20.53
C MET A 325 -15.79 -12.20 21.35
N SER A 326 -17.10 -12.39 21.24
CA SER A 326 -17.83 -13.57 21.68
C SER A 326 -17.61 -14.72 20.69
N VAL A 327 -17.76 -15.97 21.14
CA VAL A 327 -17.75 -17.14 20.22
C VAL A 327 -18.86 -16.98 19.19
N GLY A 328 -18.53 -17.14 17.90
CA GLY A 328 -19.47 -16.92 16.79
C GLY A 328 -19.91 -15.46 16.58
N GLU A 329 -19.17 -14.49 17.11
CA GLU A 329 -19.24 -13.08 16.68
C GLU A 329 -18.34 -12.87 15.44
N GLN A 330 -18.75 -12.01 14.50
CA GLN A 330 -17.93 -11.59 13.36
C GLN A 330 -17.56 -10.11 13.47
N VAL A 331 -16.31 -9.78 13.14
CA VAL A 331 -15.85 -8.41 12.90
C VAL A 331 -15.41 -8.30 11.45
N ILE A 332 -15.89 -7.27 10.75
CA ILE A 332 -15.59 -6.97 9.36
C ILE A 332 -14.91 -5.60 9.31
N VAL A 333 -13.71 -5.54 8.75
CA VAL A 333 -12.93 -4.32 8.56
C VAL A 333 -12.90 -4.00 7.07
N GLN A 334 -13.49 -2.87 6.70
CA GLN A 334 -13.65 -2.44 5.30
C GLN A 334 -12.59 -1.42 4.86
N ASP A 335 -12.05 -0.59 5.76
CA ASP A 335 -10.95 0.33 5.41
C ASP A 335 -9.60 -0.43 5.42
N PRO A 336 -8.87 -0.54 4.29
CA PRO A 336 -7.60 -1.25 4.23
C PRO A 336 -6.47 -0.64 5.08
N ASN A 337 -6.61 0.59 5.56
CA ASN A 337 -5.66 1.21 6.49
C ASN A 337 -5.78 0.59 7.91
N ASP A 338 -6.97 0.11 8.28
CA ASP A 338 -7.29 -0.46 9.58
C ASP A 338 -7.16 -2.00 9.61
N PHE A 339 -6.54 -2.62 8.59
CA PHE A 339 -6.29 -4.07 8.52
C PHE A 339 -5.24 -4.54 9.53
N CYS A 340 -5.62 -4.52 10.82
CA CYS A 340 -4.85 -4.92 11.97
C CYS A 340 -5.75 -5.54 13.05
N LEU A 341 -5.70 -6.86 13.19
CA LEU A 341 -6.36 -7.58 14.29
C LEU A 341 -5.41 -7.68 15.48
N GLN A 342 -5.85 -7.20 16.64
CA GLN A 342 -5.04 -7.09 17.87
C GLN A 342 -5.52 -8.07 18.93
N PHE A 343 -4.95 -9.27 18.96
CA PHE A 343 -5.27 -10.30 19.94
C PHE A 343 -4.50 -10.07 21.25
N ALA A 344 -5.20 -10.22 22.38
CA ALA A 344 -4.59 -10.15 23.71
C ALA A 344 -3.78 -11.43 24.03
N GLU A 345 -2.99 -11.39 25.10
CA GLU A 345 -2.49 -12.62 25.74
C GLU A 345 -3.65 -13.33 26.45
N ALA A 346 -3.80 -14.63 26.24
CA ALA A 346 -4.92 -15.40 26.79
C ALA A 346 -4.48 -16.76 27.37
N SER A 347 -4.97 -17.07 28.58
CA SER A 347 -4.82 -18.38 29.22
C SER A 347 -6.07 -19.24 28.95
N GLY A 348 -5.94 -20.19 28.02
CA GLY A 348 -7.04 -21.00 27.51
C GLY A 348 -6.72 -21.52 26.12
N SER A 349 -7.72 -22.08 25.43
CA SER A 349 -7.66 -22.34 23.99
C SER A 349 -8.47 -21.26 23.28
N GLU A 350 -7.87 -20.55 22.33
CA GLU A 350 -8.61 -19.67 21.42
C GLU A 350 -8.40 -20.09 19.97
N SER A 351 -9.38 -19.76 19.13
CA SER A 351 -9.35 -20.04 17.69
C SER A 351 -10.09 -18.94 16.95
N TYR A 352 -9.68 -18.61 15.72
CA TYR A 352 -10.29 -17.57 14.90
C TYR A 352 -10.20 -17.93 13.42
N LEU A 353 -11.32 -17.85 12.69
CA LEU A 353 -11.35 -17.91 11.23
C LEU A 353 -11.14 -16.48 10.70
N VAL A 354 -10.14 -16.27 9.85
CA VAL A 354 -9.79 -14.97 9.27
C VAL A 354 -9.89 -15.06 7.75
N GLY A 355 -10.58 -14.10 7.13
CA GLY A 355 -10.71 -13.99 5.68
C GLY A 355 -10.15 -12.67 5.15
N VAL A 356 -9.30 -12.74 4.12
CA VAL A 356 -8.92 -11.58 3.30
C VAL A 356 -9.62 -11.72 1.95
N GLN A 357 -10.58 -10.86 1.66
CA GLN A 357 -11.56 -11.05 0.59
C GLN A 357 -11.56 -9.88 -0.41
N SER A 358 -11.84 -10.17 -1.68
CA SER A 358 -12.07 -9.16 -2.72
C SER A 358 -13.56 -9.02 -3.03
N THR A 359 -14.11 -7.82 -2.83
CA THR A 359 -15.52 -7.47 -3.10
C THR A 359 -15.72 -6.86 -4.50
N SER A 360 -14.71 -6.94 -5.36
CA SER A 360 -14.79 -6.47 -6.76
C SER A 360 -15.50 -7.50 -7.65
N GLU A 361 -16.45 -7.07 -8.48
CA GLU A 361 -16.97 -7.87 -9.60
C GLU A 361 -16.05 -7.88 -10.84
N VAL A 362 -14.93 -7.15 -10.83
CA VAL A 362 -14.01 -7.11 -11.97
C VAL A 362 -13.22 -8.42 -12.02
N VAL A 363 -13.76 -9.42 -12.71
CA VAL A 363 -13.27 -10.82 -12.83
C VAL A 363 -11.74 -10.96 -13.00
N THR A 364 -11.09 -10.05 -13.72
CA THR A 364 -9.64 -10.04 -13.97
C THR A 364 -8.80 -9.48 -12.82
N SER A 365 -9.43 -8.86 -11.82
CA SER A 365 -8.77 -8.29 -10.63
C SER A 365 -8.16 -9.40 -9.79
N LEU A 366 -6.84 -9.34 -9.63
CA LEU A 366 -6.04 -10.25 -8.81
C LEU A 366 -5.13 -9.40 -7.94
N THR A 367 -5.32 -9.48 -6.63
CA THR A 367 -4.68 -8.58 -5.64
C THR A 367 -3.63 -9.36 -4.84
N PRO A 368 -2.33 -9.07 -5.00
CA PRO A 368 -1.29 -9.68 -4.18
C PRO A 368 -1.40 -9.22 -2.73
N ILE A 369 -1.53 -10.18 -1.82
CA ILE A 369 -1.62 -9.94 -0.37
C ILE A 369 -0.43 -10.57 0.37
N THR A 370 -0.14 -10.07 1.56
CA THR A 370 0.68 -10.74 2.56
C THR A 370 0.02 -10.62 3.92
N LEU A 371 -0.37 -11.76 4.49
CA LEU A 371 -0.90 -11.87 5.85
C LEU A 371 0.28 -12.12 6.80
N THR A 372 0.47 -11.24 7.79
CA THR A 372 1.61 -11.30 8.73
C THR A 372 1.12 -11.21 10.17
N GLY A 373 1.43 -12.24 10.96
CA GLY A 373 1.28 -12.27 12.41
C GLY A 373 2.60 -11.93 13.10
N VAL A 374 2.55 -11.08 14.13
CA VAL A 374 3.70 -10.62 14.91
C VAL A 374 3.42 -10.77 16.39
N THR A 375 4.33 -11.41 17.13
CA THR A 375 4.30 -11.53 18.60
C THR A 375 5.33 -10.58 19.26
N PRO A 376 5.19 -10.26 20.55
CA PRO A 376 6.13 -9.42 21.30
C PRO A 376 7.57 -9.94 21.34
N LEU A 377 8.49 -9.06 21.75
CA LEU A 377 9.91 -9.38 21.82
C LEU A 377 10.20 -10.40 22.93
N GLY A 378 10.72 -11.57 22.54
CA GLY A 378 11.10 -12.63 23.47
C GLY A 378 9.98 -13.60 23.85
N SER A 379 8.77 -13.48 23.26
CA SER A 379 7.72 -14.50 23.43
C SER A 379 8.23 -15.90 23.04
N PRO A 380 7.94 -16.94 23.82
CA PRO A 380 8.30 -18.31 23.45
C PRO A 380 7.52 -18.73 22.20
N GLY A 381 8.18 -19.46 21.30
CA GLY A 381 7.49 -20.10 20.19
C GLY A 381 6.47 -21.14 20.70
N PRO A 382 5.32 -21.32 20.03
CA PRO A 382 4.27 -22.22 20.47
C PRO A 382 4.76 -23.67 20.51
N ALA A 383 4.20 -24.46 21.41
CA ALA A 383 4.22 -25.91 21.23
C ALA A 383 3.42 -26.26 19.97
N ALA A 384 3.92 -27.20 19.16
CA ALA A 384 3.18 -27.66 17.99
C ALA A 384 1.94 -28.45 18.43
N GLU A 385 0.75 -27.95 18.08
CA GLU A 385 -0.50 -28.71 18.18
C GLU A 385 -0.38 -30.01 17.36
N PRO A 386 -0.84 -31.16 17.88
CA PRO A 386 -0.77 -32.43 17.16
C PRO A 386 -1.75 -32.44 15.99
N SER A 387 -1.27 -32.81 14.80
CA SER A 387 -2.15 -33.05 13.64
C SER A 387 -3.25 -34.07 14.01
N PRO A 388 -4.54 -33.82 13.70
CA PRO A 388 -5.62 -34.72 14.03
C PRO A 388 -5.48 -36.05 13.27
N SER A 389 -5.11 -37.11 14.00
CA SER A 389 -4.89 -38.45 13.43
C SER A 389 -6.21 -39.20 13.27
N VAL A 390 -6.82 -39.13 12.08
CA VAL A 390 -7.99 -39.94 11.74
C VAL A 390 -7.57 -41.39 11.51
N SER A 391 -8.15 -42.34 12.24
CA SER A 391 -7.89 -43.77 12.06
C SER A 391 -8.74 -44.33 10.91
N ALA A 392 -8.09 -44.86 9.87
CA ALA A 392 -8.79 -45.46 8.74
C ALA A 392 -9.54 -46.75 9.14
N ALA A 393 -10.86 -46.69 9.14
CA ALA A 393 -11.72 -47.85 8.93
C ALA A 393 -11.73 -48.24 7.44
N ALA A 394 -12.42 -49.32 7.08
CA ALA A 394 -12.67 -49.65 5.67
C ALA A 394 -13.79 -48.75 5.12
N THR A 395 -13.44 -47.56 4.64
CA THR A 395 -14.38 -46.54 4.17
C THR A 395 -14.69 -46.66 2.67
N GLY A 396 -15.94 -46.40 2.30
CA GLY A 396 -16.34 -46.10 0.93
C GLY A 396 -16.11 -44.62 0.66
N ASN A 397 -14.95 -44.25 0.14
CA ASN A 397 -14.72 -42.88 -0.32
C ASN A 397 -15.60 -42.63 -1.56
N LEU A 398 -16.21 -41.45 -1.68
CA LEU A 398 -17.18 -41.10 -2.74
C LEU A 398 -16.66 -40.43 -4.04
N PRO A 399 -15.35 -40.24 -4.32
CA PRO A 399 -14.90 -39.26 -5.32
C PRO A 399 -15.26 -39.60 -6.76
N ARG A 400 -15.65 -40.85 -7.02
CA ARG A 400 -15.98 -41.39 -8.34
C ARG A 400 -17.48 -41.70 -8.51
N ASN A 401 -18.30 -41.41 -7.51
CA ASN A 401 -19.74 -41.65 -7.56
C ASN A 401 -20.54 -40.37 -7.80
N MET A 402 -20.18 -39.23 -7.19
CA MET A 402 -20.77 -37.92 -7.55
C MET A 402 -20.46 -37.59 -9.01
N LEU A 403 -19.16 -37.54 -9.34
CA LEU A 403 -18.67 -37.37 -10.70
C LEU A 403 -17.91 -38.62 -11.11
N ASN A 404 -18.63 -39.60 -11.68
CA ASN A 404 -17.98 -40.70 -12.38
C ASN A 404 -17.27 -40.16 -13.64
N ASP A 405 -16.22 -40.85 -14.10
CA ASP A 405 -15.33 -40.40 -15.19
C ASP A 405 -16.07 -39.96 -16.47
N PHE A 406 -17.27 -40.50 -16.69
CA PHE A 406 -18.10 -40.24 -17.86
C PHE A 406 -19.00 -39.02 -17.67
N HIS A 407 -19.73 -38.92 -16.55
CA HIS A 407 -20.49 -37.70 -16.20
C HIS A 407 -19.58 -36.47 -16.14
N ALA A 408 -18.41 -36.61 -15.50
CA ALA A 408 -17.37 -35.58 -15.47
C ALA A 408 -16.97 -35.08 -16.87
N ARG A 409 -16.77 -35.98 -17.84
CA ARG A 409 -16.43 -35.63 -19.24
C ARG A 409 -17.59 -34.97 -20.00
N ARG A 410 -18.85 -35.24 -19.62
CA ARG A 410 -20.04 -34.62 -20.24
C ARG A 410 -20.21 -33.19 -19.72
N LEU A 411 -20.18 -32.98 -18.40
CA LEU A 411 -20.18 -31.63 -17.78
C LEU A 411 -19.03 -30.75 -18.33
N LEU A 412 -17.85 -31.34 -18.52
CA LEU A 412 -16.65 -30.72 -19.12
C LEU A 412 -16.91 -30.01 -20.47
N ARG A 413 -17.78 -30.60 -21.30
CA ARG A 413 -18.14 -30.04 -22.61
C ARG A 413 -19.34 -29.12 -22.51
N HIS A 414 -20.32 -29.45 -21.66
CA HIS A 414 -21.49 -28.63 -21.39
C HIS A 414 -21.12 -27.22 -20.95
N ARG A 415 -20.30 -27.08 -19.90
CA ARG A 415 -19.81 -25.78 -19.43
C ARG A 415 -19.14 -24.94 -20.53
N ALA A 416 -18.49 -25.59 -21.50
CA ALA A 416 -17.75 -24.92 -22.58
C ALA A 416 -18.65 -24.53 -23.76
N ALA A 417 -19.68 -25.32 -24.03
CA ALA A 417 -20.76 -25.04 -24.98
C ALA A 417 -21.74 -23.96 -24.47
N GLU A 418 -21.89 -23.89 -23.14
CA GLU A 418 -22.73 -22.96 -22.39
C GLU A 418 -22.06 -21.62 -22.16
N ALA A 419 -20.79 -21.57 -21.76
CA ALA A 419 -20.03 -20.32 -21.71
C ALA A 419 -20.03 -19.58 -23.06
N GLN A 420 -20.03 -20.33 -24.16
CA GLN A 420 -20.20 -19.80 -25.51
C GLN A 420 -21.63 -19.31 -25.82
N ILE A 421 -22.66 -19.84 -25.17
CA ILE A 421 -24.05 -19.38 -25.34
C ILE A 421 -24.37 -18.19 -24.44
N ARG A 422 -24.03 -18.22 -23.15
CA ARG A 422 -24.38 -17.14 -22.21
C ARG A 422 -23.66 -15.83 -22.55
N GLU A 423 -22.42 -15.89 -23.04
CA GLU A 423 -21.71 -14.70 -23.59
C GLU A 423 -22.30 -14.23 -24.93
N MET A 424 -22.78 -15.15 -25.79
CA MET A 424 -23.50 -14.80 -27.02
C MET A 424 -24.85 -14.13 -26.69
N ASP A 425 -25.60 -14.66 -25.73
CA ASP A 425 -26.87 -14.12 -25.27
C ASP A 425 -26.65 -12.74 -24.63
N ARG A 426 -25.64 -12.58 -23.77
CA ARG A 426 -25.28 -11.27 -23.19
C ARG A 426 -25.02 -10.20 -24.26
N VAL A 427 -24.36 -10.54 -25.36
CA VAL A 427 -24.07 -9.59 -26.45
C VAL A 427 -25.27 -9.35 -27.36
N ASN A 428 -26.04 -10.40 -27.68
CA ASN A 428 -27.13 -10.33 -28.64
C ASN A 428 -28.44 -9.83 -28.02
N PHE A 429 -28.76 -10.19 -26.77
CA PHE A 429 -30.01 -9.81 -26.10
C PHE A 429 -30.22 -8.29 -26.10
N GLU A 430 -29.26 -7.53 -25.58
CA GLU A 430 -29.35 -6.06 -25.52
C GLU A 430 -29.41 -5.43 -26.94
N THR A 431 -28.63 -5.97 -27.87
CA THR A 431 -28.56 -5.52 -29.27
C THR A 431 -29.88 -5.74 -30.01
N LEU A 432 -30.47 -6.94 -29.90
CA LEU A 432 -31.75 -7.30 -30.51
C LEU A 432 -32.90 -6.57 -29.82
N ARG A 433 -32.85 -6.45 -28.48
CA ARG A 433 -33.88 -5.77 -27.69
C ARG A 433 -33.97 -4.27 -27.95
N TYR A 434 -32.84 -3.63 -28.28
CA TYR A 434 -32.81 -2.25 -28.76
C TYR A 434 -33.40 -2.10 -30.17
N ALA A 435 -33.18 -3.07 -31.05
CA ALA A 435 -33.76 -3.09 -32.40
C ALA A 435 -35.28 -3.37 -32.38
N SER A 436 -35.75 -4.27 -31.51
CA SER A 436 -37.14 -4.68 -31.40
C SER A 436 -38.00 -3.66 -30.62
N SER A 437 -38.32 -2.54 -31.27
CA SER A 437 -39.17 -1.46 -30.72
C SER A 437 -40.66 -1.55 -31.12
N GLY A 438 -41.09 -2.71 -31.61
CA GLY A 438 -42.47 -3.02 -32.00
C GLY A 438 -42.94 -4.37 -31.42
N PRO A 439 -44.20 -4.76 -31.64
CA PRO A 439 -44.72 -6.04 -31.15
C PRO A 439 -43.99 -7.21 -31.79
N MET A 440 -43.60 -8.19 -30.97
CA MET A 440 -43.11 -9.48 -31.43
C MET A 440 -44.21 -10.18 -32.24
N LYS A 441 -43.82 -10.65 -33.44
CA LYS A 441 -44.62 -11.48 -34.35
C LYS A 441 -43.65 -12.40 -35.10
N THR A 442 -43.75 -13.72 -35.03
CA THR A 442 -44.87 -14.65 -35.33
C THR A 442 -45.06 -14.99 -36.82
N GLU A 443 -43.94 -15.09 -37.55
CA GLU A 443 -43.83 -15.89 -38.79
C GLU A 443 -43.18 -17.26 -38.57
N ALA A 444 -42.48 -17.48 -37.46
CA ALA A 444 -41.79 -18.73 -37.11
C ALA A 444 -42.51 -19.60 -36.04
N ALA A 445 -43.47 -19.01 -35.33
CA ALA A 445 -44.24 -19.57 -34.23
C ALA A 445 -44.82 -20.97 -34.47
N ILE A 446 -45.02 -21.75 -33.40
CA ILE A 446 -45.69 -23.05 -33.46
C ILE A 446 -47.19 -22.89 -33.23
N ASP A 447 -48.01 -23.39 -34.16
CA ASP A 447 -49.46 -23.30 -34.03
C ASP A 447 -49.95 -24.07 -32.77
N SER A 448 -50.64 -23.36 -31.87
CA SER A 448 -51.36 -23.91 -30.71
C SER A 448 -52.18 -25.19 -30.98
N ASN A 449 -52.55 -25.47 -32.23
CA ASN A 449 -53.36 -26.61 -32.67
C ASN A 449 -52.56 -27.87 -33.06
N VAL A 450 -51.21 -27.85 -33.13
CA VAL A 450 -50.40 -29.02 -33.57
C VAL A 450 -50.71 -30.29 -32.77
N VAL A 451 -50.63 -31.45 -33.42
CA VAL A 451 -50.91 -32.77 -32.85
C VAL A 451 -49.72 -33.73 -32.97
N VAL A 452 -49.69 -34.78 -32.13
CA VAL A 452 -48.66 -35.82 -32.18
C VAL A 452 -48.64 -36.47 -33.56
N GLY A 453 -47.48 -36.44 -34.22
CA GLY A 453 -47.28 -36.87 -35.61
C GLY A 453 -47.12 -35.73 -36.62
N ASP A 454 -47.47 -34.48 -36.27
CA ASP A 454 -47.21 -33.33 -37.13
C ASP A 454 -45.70 -33.07 -37.29
N THR A 455 -45.30 -32.60 -38.48
CA THR A 455 -43.90 -32.38 -38.85
C THR A 455 -43.59 -30.88 -38.91
N ILE A 456 -42.58 -30.42 -38.18
CA ILE A 456 -42.27 -29.00 -37.99
C ILE A 456 -40.78 -28.72 -38.32
N PRO A 457 -40.47 -27.75 -39.19
CA PRO A 457 -39.09 -27.32 -39.44
C PRO A 457 -38.61 -26.40 -38.32
N ILE A 458 -37.50 -26.74 -37.67
CA ILE A 458 -36.91 -25.97 -36.56
C ILE A 458 -35.50 -25.51 -36.94
N ARG A 459 -35.08 -24.34 -36.46
CA ARG A 459 -33.71 -23.83 -36.56
C ARG A 459 -32.99 -23.98 -35.23
N VAL A 460 -31.91 -24.76 -35.19
CA VAL A 460 -31.11 -24.95 -33.96
C VAL A 460 -29.83 -24.14 -34.09
N ILE A 461 -29.50 -23.32 -33.09
CA ILE A 461 -28.29 -22.48 -33.09
C ILE A 461 -27.03 -23.35 -32.96
N THR A 462 -26.11 -23.24 -33.92
CA THR A 462 -24.93 -24.11 -34.02
C THR A 462 -23.58 -23.40 -33.81
N ALA A 463 -23.58 -22.08 -33.60
CA ALA A 463 -22.37 -21.30 -33.30
C ALA A 463 -22.70 -20.06 -32.45
N THR A 464 -21.68 -19.26 -32.12
CA THR A 464 -21.73 -18.06 -31.25
C THR A 464 -22.39 -16.84 -31.89
N SER A 465 -23.44 -17.02 -32.70
CA SER A 465 -24.28 -15.91 -33.19
C SER A 465 -25.68 -16.38 -33.60
N CYS A 466 -26.69 -15.52 -33.41
CA CYS A 466 -28.05 -15.76 -33.90
C CYS A 466 -28.17 -15.83 -35.44
N GLY A 467 -27.07 -15.71 -36.20
CA GLY A 467 -27.02 -15.86 -37.65
C GLY A 467 -26.55 -17.25 -38.13
N GLN A 468 -26.25 -18.20 -37.24
CA GLN A 468 -25.69 -19.51 -37.59
C GLN A 468 -26.50 -20.66 -36.96
N PHE A 469 -27.12 -21.48 -37.82
CA PHE A 469 -28.08 -22.51 -37.41
C PHE A 469 -28.06 -23.72 -38.35
N ALA A 470 -28.56 -24.85 -37.86
CA ALA A 470 -28.99 -25.98 -38.66
C ALA A 470 -30.51 -25.94 -38.84
N GLU A 471 -31.01 -26.14 -40.07
CA GLU A 471 -32.43 -26.41 -40.30
C GLU A 471 -32.67 -27.91 -40.17
N ILE A 472 -33.44 -28.30 -39.15
CA ILE A 472 -33.81 -29.68 -38.89
C ILE A 472 -35.30 -29.91 -39.16
N THR A 473 -35.66 -31.13 -39.53
CA THR A 473 -37.06 -31.56 -39.59
C THR A 473 -37.37 -32.31 -38.31
N THR A 474 -38.34 -31.83 -37.54
CA THR A 474 -38.81 -32.46 -36.30
C THR A 474 -40.22 -33.01 -36.47
N VAL A 475 -40.62 -33.92 -35.58
CA VAL A 475 -42.01 -34.38 -35.47
C VAL A 475 -42.47 -34.31 -34.02
N VAL A 476 -43.70 -33.84 -33.80
CA VAL A 476 -44.33 -33.79 -32.46
C VAL A 476 -44.47 -35.22 -31.90
N ARG A 477 -43.84 -35.47 -30.76
CA ARG A 477 -43.88 -36.77 -30.04
C ARG A 477 -44.80 -36.77 -28.84
N ALA A 478 -44.85 -35.66 -28.11
CA ALA A 478 -45.80 -35.43 -27.03
C ALA A 478 -46.26 -33.96 -27.04
N LYS A 479 -47.44 -33.72 -26.46
CA LYS A 479 -48.00 -32.39 -26.25
C LYS A 479 -48.77 -32.40 -24.95
N GLY A 480 -48.22 -31.74 -23.95
CA GLY A 480 -48.77 -31.63 -22.61
C GLY A 480 -49.71 -30.43 -22.43
N VAL A 481 -49.97 -30.12 -21.18
CA VAL A 481 -50.56 -28.86 -20.73
C VAL A 481 -49.59 -27.70 -20.94
N ARG A 482 -48.32 -27.89 -20.59
CA ARG A 482 -47.25 -26.87 -20.52
C ARG A 482 -46.19 -26.97 -21.62
N GLY A 483 -46.00 -28.13 -22.24
CA GLY A 483 -44.90 -28.37 -23.19
C GLY A 483 -45.32 -28.99 -24.54
N ILE A 484 -44.59 -28.66 -25.60
CA ILE A 484 -44.63 -29.37 -26.91
C ILE A 484 -43.27 -30.05 -27.12
N TYR A 485 -43.26 -31.38 -27.27
CA TYR A 485 -42.03 -32.16 -27.45
C TYR A 485 -41.84 -32.53 -28.91
N LEU A 486 -40.74 -32.05 -29.49
CA LEU A 486 -40.33 -32.25 -30.87
C LEU A 486 -39.10 -33.18 -30.91
N GLU A 487 -39.14 -34.21 -31.75
CA GLU A 487 -37.97 -35.05 -32.03
C GLU A 487 -37.49 -34.83 -33.47
N ASP A 488 -36.21 -34.52 -33.63
CA ASP A 488 -35.52 -34.51 -34.91
C ASP A 488 -35.58 -35.89 -35.58
N VAL A 489 -36.12 -35.94 -36.80
CA VAL A 489 -36.40 -37.20 -37.53
C VAL A 489 -35.15 -37.99 -37.93
N ALA A 490 -33.96 -37.39 -37.77
CA ALA A 490 -32.68 -38.01 -38.04
C ALA A 490 -31.77 -37.98 -36.79
N ASN A 491 -32.34 -38.12 -35.60
CA ASN A 491 -31.61 -38.50 -34.39
C ASN A 491 -31.03 -39.93 -34.47
N PRO A 492 -30.01 -40.28 -33.66
CA PRO A 492 -29.50 -41.64 -33.55
C PRO A 492 -30.56 -42.65 -33.09
N THR A 493 -30.30 -43.94 -33.31
CA THR A 493 -31.18 -45.02 -32.85
C THR A 493 -30.38 -46.13 -32.17
N PRO A 494 -30.79 -46.64 -31.00
CA PRO A 494 -32.09 -46.42 -30.35
C PRO A 494 -32.17 -45.10 -29.55
N GLY A 495 -33.17 -44.27 -29.89
CA GLY A 495 -33.51 -43.04 -29.18
C GLY A 495 -34.65 -43.22 -28.17
N TYR A 496 -35.29 -42.11 -27.77
CA TYR A 496 -36.44 -42.13 -26.86
C TYR A 496 -37.66 -42.82 -27.50
N THR A 497 -38.38 -43.62 -26.70
CA THR A 497 -39.68 -44.17 -27.12
C THR A 497 -40.81 -43.15 -26.89
N ALA A 498 -41.97 -43.37 -27.51
CA ALA A 498 -43.16 -42.56 -27.24
C ALA A 498 -43.53 -42.52 -25.74
N ALA A 499 -43.29 -43.60 -24.99
CA ALA A 499 -43.51 -43.63 -23.53
C ALA A 499 -42.51 -42.74 -22.78
N ASN A 500 -41.28 -42.57 -23.28
CA ASN A 500 -40.30 -41.65 -22.70
C ASN A 500 -40.70 -40.19 -22.94
N PHE A 501 -41.13 -39.84 -24.15
CA PHE A 501 -41.68 -38.51 -24.43
C PHE A 501 -42.94 -38.21 -23.60
N THR A 502 -43.83 -39.19 -23.39
CA THR A 502 -44.96 -39.04 -22.46
C THR A 502 -44.50 -38.81 -21.02
N ALA A 503 -43.47 -39.52 -20.54
CA ALA A 503 -42.96 -39.37 -19.18
C ALA A 503 -42.28 -38.00 -18.94
N LEU A 504 -41.42 -37.55 -19.87
CA LEU A 504 -40.77 -36.24 -19.81
C LEU A 504 -41.80 -35.10 -19.85
N SER A 505 -42.78 -35.19 -20.76
CA SER A 505 -43.88 -34.23 -20.81
C SER A 505 -44.76 -34.27 -19.55
N GLY A 506 -44.90 -35.44 -18.92
CA GLY A 506 -45.57 -35.59 -17.64
C GLY A 506 -44.86 -34.84 -16.53
N GLN A 507 -43.55 -35.00 -16.36
CA GLN A 507 -42.77 -34.29 -15.33
C GLN A 507 -42.90 -32.76 -15.44
N VAL A 508 -42.87 -32.22 -16.67
CA VAL A 508 -43.06 -30.77 -16.91
C VAL A 508 -44.49 -30.32 -16.61
N ASP A 509 -45.50 -31.11 -16.96
CA ASP A 509 -46.91 -30.81 -16.63
C ASP A 509 -47.25 -30.98 -15.13
N ASP A 510 -46.65 -31.96 -14.46
CA ASP A 510 -47.00 -32.42 -13.11
C ASP A 510 -46.29 -31.62 -12.00
N PHE A 511 -45.04 -31.20 -12.19
CA PHE A 511 -44.31 -30.44 -11.15
C PHE A 511 -43.25 -29.44 -11.63
N ILE A 512 -42.43 -29.72 -12.66
CA ILE A 512 -41.28 -28.84 -13.00
C ILE A 512 -41.76 -27.42 -13.32
N TYR A 513 -42.69 -27.28 -14.28
CA TYR A 513 -43.12 -25.97 -14.76
C TYR A 513 -43.77 -25.11 -13.68
N ASP A 514 -44.69 -25.67 -12.90
CA ASP A 514 -45.38 -24.91 -11.85
C ASP A 514 -44.50 -24.62 -10.62
N THR A 515 -43.38 -25.34 -10.46
CA THR A 515 -42.37 -25.03 -9.42
C THR A 515 -41.46 -23.89 -9.87
N ASP A 516 -40.84 -23.97 -11.05
CA ASP A 516 -39.96 -22.91 -11.55
C ASP A 516 -40.72 -21.60 -11.74
N VAL A 517 -41.96 -21.65 -12.23
CA VAL A 517 -42.82 -20.46 -12.36
C VAL A 517 -43.21 -19.85 -11.00
N ALA A 518 -43.26 -20.66 -9.93
CA ALA A 518 -43.49 -20.14 -8.59
C ALA A 518 -42.24 -19.46 -7.98
N TYR A 519 -41.03 -19.92 -8.30
CA TYR A 519 -39.78 -19.35 -7.77
C TYR A 519 -39.19 -18.22 -8.60
N PHE A 520 -39.28 -18.26 -9.94
CA PHE A 520 -38.61 -17.30 -10.82
C PHE A 520 -39.59 -16.44 -11.65
N GLY A 521 -40.85 -16.87 -11.74
CA GLY A 521 -41.95 -16.14 -12.37
C GLY A 521 -42.43 -16.79 -13.68
N THR A 522 -43.45 -16.20 -14.30
CA THR A 522 -43.98 -16.76 -15.57
C THR A 522 -43.00 -16.60 -16.72
N THR A 523 -43.08 -17.48 -17.71
CA THR A 523 -42.58 -17.16 -19.05
C THR A 523 -43.42 -16.01 -19.67
N VAL A 524 -42.99 -15.52 -20.83
CA VAL A 524 -43.89 -14.91 -21.81
C VAL A 524 -44.59 -16.04 -22.59
N ASP A 525 -45.54 -15.70 -23.44
CA ASP A 525 -46.16 -16.59 -24.43
C ASP A 525 -45.90 -15.92 -25.79
N ALA A 526 -44.63 -15.94 -26.23
CA ALA A 526 -44.15 -15.07 -27.31
C ALA A 526 -44.64 -15.50 -28.70
N ASP A 527 -45.08 -16.76 -28.82
CA ASP A 527 -45.58 -17.36 -30.05
C ASP A 527 -47.12 -17.60 -30.07
N ASP A 528 -47.83 -17.15 -29.02
CA ASP A 528 -49.27 -17.33 -28.77
C ASP A 528 -49.72 -18.82 -28.69
N ASN A 529 -48.82 -19.80 -28.45
CA ASN A 529 -49.19 -21.23 -28.35
C ASN A 529 -49.56 -21.71 -26.93
N GLY A 530 -49.11 -20.99 -25.90
CA GLY A 530 -49.36 -21.27 -24.48
C GLY A 530 -48.50 -22.38 -23.87
N ARG A 531 -47.35 -22.72 -24.48
CA ARG A 531 -46.42 -23.78 -24.04
C ARG A 531 -44.98 -23.49 -24.42
N ILE A 532 -44.06 -23.97 -23.61
CA ILE A 532 -42.64 -24.09 -23.99
C ILE A 532 -42.47 -25.19 -25.05
N VAL A 533 -41.46 -25.06 -25.90
CA VAL A 533 -41.12 -26.04 -26.94
C VAL A 533 -39.81 -26.74 -26.59
N VAL A 534 -39.87 -28.06 -26.41
CA VAL A 534 -38.71 -28.92 -26.09
C VAL A 534 -38.27 -29.66 -27.34
N VAL A 535 -37.07 -29.37 -27.82
CA VAL A 535 -36.51 -29.90 -29.07
C VAL A 535 -35.41 -30.92 -28.77
N VAL A 536 -35.72 -32.21 -28.86
CA VAL A 536 -34.74 -33.30 -28.70
C VAL A 536 -34.01 -33.50 -30.02
N THR A 537 -32.73 -33.11 -30.08
CA THR A 537 -31.94 -33.13 -31.33
C THR A 537 -30.44 -33.36 -31.10
N LYS A 538 -29.83 -34.17 -31.98
CA LYS A 538 -28.38 -34.38 -32.02
C LYS A 538 -27.54 -33.12 -32.25
N GLU A 539 -28.13 -32.01 -32.70
CA GLU A 539 -27.36 -30.78 -32.89
C GLU A 539 -26.85 -30.24 -31.52
N VAL A 540 -27.55 -30.57 -30.42
CA VAL A 540 -27.07 -30.39 -29.04
C VAL A 540 -25.89 -31.32 -28.73
N ASN A 541 -25.96 -32.61 -29.09
CA ASN A 541 -24.86 -33.57 -28.93
C ASN A 541 -23.58 -33.10 -29.62
N LYS A 542 -23.69 -32.57 -30.84
CA LYS A 542 -22.56 -32.03 -31.63
C LYS A 542 -21.96 -30.78 -31.00
N ARG A 543 -22.78 -29.97 -30.33
CA ARG A 543 -22.35 -28.83 -29.51
C ARG A 543 -21.60 -29.32 -28.26
N GLY A 544 -21.99 -30.48 -27.73
CA GLY A 544 -21.42 -31.10 -26.54
C GLY A 544 -22.04 -30.63 -25.23
N SER A 545 -23.21 -29.98 -25.25
CA SER A 545 -23.99 -29.71 -24.03
C SER A 545 -25.07 -30.76 -23.78
N LEU A 546 -25.65 -30.73 -22.58
CA LEU A 546 -26.76 -31.61 -22.18
C LEU A 546 -28.11 -30.98 -22.56
N GLY A 547 -28.18 -29.65 -22.41
CA GLY A 547 -29.23 -28.79 -22.93
C GLY A 547 -28.65 -27.47 -23.46
N PHE A 548 -29.50 -26.63 -24.06
CA PHE A 548 -29.34 -25.17 -24.05
C PHE A 548 -30.66 -24.45 -24.34
N THR A 549 -30.75 -23.20 -23.89
CA THR A 549 -31.72 -22.17 -24.29
C THR A 549 -30.99 -21.01 -24.95
N SER A 550 -31.68 -20.13 -25.68
CA SER A 550 -31.04 -18.89 -26.16
C SER A 550 -32.01 -17.72 -26.24
N SER A 551 -31.48 -16.54 -25.93
CA SER A 551 -32.13 -15.26 -26.11
C SER A 551 -32.58 -14.99 -27.55
N CYS A 552 -31.90 -15.54 -28.56
CA CYS A 552 -32.18 -15.29 -29.98
C CYS A 552 -33.64 -15.61 -30.34
N ASP A 553 -34.19 -16.70 -29.77
CA ASP A 553 -35.52 -17.22 -30.08
C ASP A 553 -36.67 -16.30 -29.63
N TYR A 554 -36.45 -15.39 -28.67
CA TYR A 554 -37.45 -14.41 -28.24
C TYR A 554 -37.62 -13.24 -29.20
N PHE A 555 -36.68 -13.03 -30.13
CA PHE A 555 -36.71 -11.88 -31.04
C PHE A 555 -37.14 -12.30 -32.45
N PRO A 556 -37.85 -11.44 -33.21
CA PRO A 556 -38.24 -11.74 -34.59
C PRO A 556 -37.06 -12.08 -35.51
N ARG A 557 -37.33 -12.90 -36.53
CA ARG A 557 -36.37 -13.23 -37.58
C ARG A 557 -35.93 -11.98 -38.34
N SER A 558 -34.62 -11.82 -38.50
CA SER A 558 -34.01 -10.70 -39.24
C SER A 558 -32.62 -11.08 -39.77
N ASP A 559 -32.01 -10.23 -40.59
CA ASP A 559 -30.65 -10.46 -41.13
C ASP A 559 -29.60 -10.77 -40.04
N ASN A 560 -29.77 -10.22 -38.83
CA ASN A 560 -28.91 -10.43 -37.67
C ASN A 560 -29.42 -11.52 -36.70
N ASN A 561 -30.64 -12.02 -36.88
CA ASN A 561 -31.32 -13.00 -36.03
C ASN A 561 -32.04 -14.05 -36.89
N GLN A 562 -31.28 -14.78 -37.71
CA GLN A 562 -31.84 -15.73 -38.69
C GLN A 562 -32.21 -17.07 -38.04
N ALA A 563 -31.56 -17.41 -36.93
CA ALA A 563 -31.72 -18.69 -36.22
C ALA A 563 -33.01 -18.78 -35.38
N SER A 564 -33.58 -17.65 -34.97
CA SER A 564 -34.78 -17.60 -34.10
C SER A 564 -35.94 -18.45 -34.61
N ASN A 565 -36.72 -19.01 -33.68
CA ASN A 565 -38.01 -19.66 -33.91
C ASN A 565 -39.19 -18.88 -33.29
N GLU A 566 -38.94 -17.68 -32.75
CA GLU A 566 -39.94 -16.69 -32.30
C GLU A 566 -40.86 -17.21 -31.17
N GLY A 567 -40.29 -17.85 -30.14
CA GLY A 567 -41.03 -18.44 -29.01
C GLY A 567 -40.14 -18.95 -27.86
N GLU A 568 -40.76 -19.59 -26.87
CA GLU A 568 -40.14 -20.16 -25.67
C GLU A 568 -39.48 -21.54 -25.94
N PHE A 569 -38.27 -21.54 -26.53
CA PHE A 569 -37.56 -22.76 -26.93
C PHE A 569 -36.48 -23.25 -25.94
N PHE A 570 -36.47 -24.56 -25.69
CA PHE A 570 -35.42 -25.33 -25.04
C PHE A 570 -34.93 -26.45 -25.98
N TYR A 571 -33.62 -26.61 -26.13
CA TYR A 571 -32.98 -27.63 -26.97
C TYR A 571 -32.30 -28.68 -26.07
N GLN A 572 -32.73 -29.94 -26.18
CA GLN A 572 -32.25 -31.05 -25.36
C GLN A 572 -31.40 -32.02 -26.20
N GLU A 573 -30.38 -32.61 -25.57
CA GLU A 573 -29.64 -33.73 -26.17
C GLU A 573 -30.54 -34.92 -26.54
N ALA A 574 -30.21 -35.57 -27.66
CA ALA A 574 -30.86 -36.81 -28.08
C ALA A 574 -30.00 -38.02 -27.69
N PRO A 575 -30.55 -39.14 -27.20
CA PRO A 575 -29.75 -40.32 -26.87
C PRO A 575 -28.90 -40.78 -28.06
N ASP A 576 -27.62 -41.05 -27.83
CA ASP A 576 -26.66 -41.44 -28.87
C ASP A 576 -25.82 -42.64 -28.40
N PRO A 577 -26.39 -43.86 -28.37
CA PRO A 577 -25.73 -45.02 -27.74
C PRO A 577 -24.50 -45.55 -28.50
N ASP A 578 -24.37 -45.19 -29.78
CA ASP A 578 -23.25 -45.59 -30.64
C ASP A 578 -22.20 -44.47 -30.83
N GLY A 579 -22.54 -43.21 -30.49
CA GLY A 579 -21.63 -42.06 -30.60
C GLY A 579 -21.51 -41.49 -32.01
N ASP A 580 -22.60 -41.53 -32.80
CA ASP A 580 -22.64 -41.02 -34.17
C ASP A 580 -22.45 -39.49 -34.23
N HIS A 581 -22.86 -38.78 -33.17
CA HIS A 581 -22.97 -37.31 -33.12
C HIS A 581 -22.38 -36.67 -31.86
N GLY A 582 -21.78 -37.45 -30.94
CA GLY A 582 -21.13 -36.96 -29.72
C GLY A 582 -20.20 -38.01 -29.07
N GLU A 583 -20.02 -37.93 -27.75
CA GLU A 583 -19.57 -39.08 -26.96
C GLU A 583 -20.77 -40.02 -26.79
N ALA A 584 -20.58 -41.34 -26.89
CA ALA A 584 -21.67 -42.30 -26.81
C ALA A 584 -22.33 -42.33 -25.42
N PHE A 585 -23.66 -42.27 -25.35
CA PHE A 585 -24.44 -42.34 -24.10
C PHE A 585 -25.78 -43.05 -24.28
N SER A 586 -26.17 -43.86 -23.30
CA SER A 586 -27.38 -44.68 -23.36
C SER A 586 -28.66 -43.86 -23.15
N VAL A 587 -29.78 -44.40 -23.65
CA VAL A 587 -31.13 -43.87 -23.37
C VAL A 587 -31.41 -43.77 -21.88
N SER A 588 -30.86 -44.68 -21.05
CA SER A 588 -30.97 -44.65 -19.59
C SER A 588 -30.24 -43.46 -18.96
N GLU A 589 -29.02 -43.15 -19.42
CA GLU A 589 -28.25 -42.01 -18.92
C GLU A 589 -28.90 -40.69 -19.36
N ALA A 590 -29.38 -40.61 -20.60
CA ALA A 590 -30.14 -39.48 -21.11
C ALA A 590 -31.42 -39.22 -20.27
N LEU A 591 -32.14 -40.28 -19.87
CA LEU A 591 -33.34 -40.17 -19.02
C LEU A 591 -33.05 -39.79 -17.57
N ALA A 592 -31.88 -40.13 -17.03
CA ALA A 592 -31.49 -39.75 -15.68
C ALA A 592 -31.14 -38.25 -15.58
N THR A 593 -30.51 -37.71 -16.61
CA THR A 593 -30.07 -36.30 -16.67
C THR A 593 -31.13 -35.34 -17.22
N ALA A 594 -32.03 -35.80 -18.09
CA ALA A 594 -33.07 -34.94 -18.68
C ALA A 594 -33.89 -34.09 -17.69
N PRO A 595 -34.33 -34.59 -16.50
CA PRO A 595 -35.22 -33.83 -15.62
C PRO A 595 -34.55 -32.64 -14.92
N THR A 596 -33.27 -32.76 -14.55
CA THR A 596 -32.51 -31.66 -13.92
C THR A 596 -32.21 -30.56 -14.93
N ILE A 597 -31.79 -30.95 -16.14
CA ILE A 597 -31.55 -30.00 -17.24
C ILE A 597 -32.84 -29.31 -17.69
N LEU A 598 -33.99 -30.00 -17.66
CA LEU A 598 -35.30 -29.40 -17.93
C LEU A 598 -35.66 -28.31 -16.91
N ALA A 599 -35.37 -28.51 -15.63
CA ALA A 599 -35.56 -27.48 -14.60
C ALA A 599 -34.59 -26.30 -14.82
N HIS A 600 -33.29 -26.59 -14.90
CA HIS A 600 -32.22 -25.60 -15.11
C HIS A 600 -32.54 -24.65 -16.28
N GLU A 601 -32.83 -25.21 -17.45
CA GLU A 601 -33.07 -24.44 -18.67
C GLU A 601 -34.43 -23.74 -18.67
N LEU A 602 -35.45 -24.27 -17.97
CA LEU A 602 -36.72 -23.55 -17.80
C LEU A 602 -36.54 -22.27 -16.97
N VAL A 603 -35.63 -22.24 -16.00
CA VAL A 603 -35.26 -20.99 -15.30
C VAL A 603 -34.70 -19.96 -16.29
N HIS A 604 -33.88 -20.35 -17.26
CA HIS A 604 -33.39 -19.44 -18.29
C HIS A 604 -34.49 -18.95 -19.25
N VAL A 605 -35.43 -19.83 -19.64
CA VAL A 605 -36.64 -19.43 -20.40
C VAL A 605 -37.40 -18.35 -19.62
N ILE A 606 -37.59 -18.53 -18.31
CA ILE A 606 -38.25 -17.55 -17.43
C ILE A 606 -37.42 -16.26 -17.29
N GLN A 607 -36.12 -16.34 -17.06
CA GLN A 607 -35.24 -15.18 -16.90
C GLN A 607 -35.21 -14.31 -18.17
N PHE A 608 -35.00 -14.92 -19.35
CA PHE A 608 -35.03 -14.20 -20.61
C PHE A 608 -36.40 -13.56 -20.84
N SER A 609 -37.49 -14.30 -20.60
CA SER A 609 -38.87 -13.81 -20.65
C SER A 609 -39.10 -12.56 -19.78
N GLN A 610 -38.74 -12.59 -18.50
CA GLN A 610 -38.93 -11.46 -17.57
C GLN A 610 -38.05 -10.26 -17.98
N ARG A 611 -36.79 -10.51 -18.38
CA ARG A 611 -35.83 -9.46 -18.77
C ARG A 611 -36.17 -8.76 -20.08
N LEU A 612 -37.08 -9.29 -20.92
CA LEU A 612 -37.62 -8.57 -22.08
C LEU A 612 -38.23 -7.20 -21.70
N SER A 613 -38.70 -7.05 -20.45
CA SER A 613 -39.15 -5.76 -19.91
C SER A 613 -37.99 -4.84 -19.49
N ALA A 614 -36.90 -5.41 -18.95
CA ALA A 614 -35.77 -4.74 -18.31
C ALA A 614 -34.76 -4.08 -19.28
N ASN A 615 -34.58 -4.63 -20.48
CA ASN A 615 -33.59 -4.20 -21.50
C ASN A 615 -32.10 -4.46 -21.16
N THR A 616 -31.76 -4.90 -19.94
CA THR A 616 -30.40 -5.28 -19.51
C THR A 616 -30.25 -6.79 -19.44
N PHE A 617 -29.06 -7.31 -19.77
CA PHE A 617 -28.75 -8.73 -19.51
C PHE A 617 -28.19 -8.90 -18.08
N PRO A 618 -28.74 -9.81 -17.25
CA PRO A 618 -28.24 -10.09 -15.90
C PRO A 618 -26.82 -10.66 -15.88
N SER A 619 -26.08 -10.46 -14.77
CA SER A 619 -24.75 -11.04 -14.59
C SER A 619 -24.79 -12.56 -14.70
N ILE A 620 -23.89 -13.16 -15.49
CA ILE A 620 -23.89 -14.61 -15.79
C ILE A 620 -23.93 -15.45 -14.52
N TRP A 621 -23.18 -15.07 -13.47
CA TRP A 621 -23.19 -15.80 -12.20
C TRP A 621 -24.58 -15.83 -11.50
N ILE A 622 -25.44 -14.82 -11.69
CA ILE A 622 -26.82 -14.82 -11.20
C ILE A 622 -27.70 -15.74 -12.07
N VAL A 623 -27.48 -15.71 -13.39
CA VAL A 623 -28.22 -16.49 -14.39
C VAL A 623 -28.08 -17.99 -14.11
N GLU A 624 -26.85 -18.49 -14.13
CA GLU A 624 -26.54 -19.90 -13.85
C GLU A 624 -26.89 -20.25 -12.38
N GLY A 625 -26.58 -19.37 -11.42
CA GLY A 625 -26.85 -19.59 -10.00
C GLY A 625 -28.32 -19.80 -9.66
N GLN A 626 -29.23 -19.07 -10.32
CA GLN A 626 -30.67 -19.29 -10.18
C GLN A 626 -31.15 -20.54 -10.94
N ALA A 627 -30.56 -20.89 -12.07
CA ALA A 627 -30.91 -22.14 -12.76
C ALA A 627 -30.50 -23.37 -11.93
N THR A 628 -29.33 -23.32 -11.29
CA THR A 628 -28.87 -24.27 -10.27
C THR A 628 -29.69 -24.20 -8.97
N PHE A 629 -30.45 -23.12 -8.72
CA PHE A 629 -31.47 -23.05 -7.67
C PHE A 629 -32.78 -23.75 -8.11
N GLY A 630 -33.16 -23.64 -9.38
CA GLY A 630 -34.33 -24.32 -9.96
C GLY A 630 -34.26 -25.85 -9.82
N GLU A 631 -33.10 -26.43 -10.16
CA GLU A 631 -32.80 -27.84 -9.92
C GLU A 631 -33.09 -28.28 -8.47
N GLU A 632 -32.70 -27.46 -7.46
CA GLU A 632 -32.93 -27.76 -6.05
C GLU A 632 -34.42 -27.76 -5.71
N VAL A 633 -35.15 -26.69 -6.05
CA VAL A 633 -36.56 -26.56 -5.64
C VAL A 633 -37.47 -27.51 -6.40
N VAL A 634 -37.15 -27.83 -7.66
CA VAL A 634 -37.82 -28.90 -8.42
C VAL A 634 -37.50 -30.27 -7.82
N GLY A 635 -36.24 -30.51 -7.43
CA GLY A 635 -35.84 -31.69 -6.67
C GLY A 635 -36.62 -31.85 -5.36
N TYR A 636 -36.81 -30.75 -4.62
CA TYR A 636 -37.61 -30.77 -3.39
C TYR A 636 -39.05 -31.23 -3.65
N VAL A 637 -39.70 -30.77 -4.73
CA VAL A 637 -41.06 -31.23 -5.09
C VAL A 637 -41.05 -32.69 -5.57
N ALA A 638 -40.08 -33.09 -6.39
CA ALA A 638 -39.94 -34.45 -6.90
C ALA A 638 -39.75 -35.49 -5.77
N GLU A 639 -39.00 -35.11 -4.72
CA GLU A 639 -38.62 -35.99 -3.61
C GLU A 639 -39.46 -35.79 -2.33
N GLN A 640 -40.48 -34.93 -2.38
CA GLN A 640 -41.34 -34.57 -1.23
C GLN A 640 -40.55 -33.98 -0.04
N ARG A 641 -39.48 -33.25 -0.35
CA ARG A 641 -38.62 -32.48 0.57
C ARG A 641 -39.07 -31.01 0.63
N GLN A 642 -38.42 -30.21 1.46
CA GLN A 642 -38.67 -28.76 1.59
C GLN A 642 -37.39 -28.04 2.06
N ALA A 643 -37.29 -26.74 1.80
CA ALA A 643 -36.21 -25.90 2.32
C ALA A 643 -36.24 -25.83 3.87
N GLY A 644 -35.10 -25.46 4.48
CA GLY A 644 -35.00 -25.28 5.94
C GLY A 644 -35.04 -26.60 6.74
N GLN A 645 -34.49 -27.69 6.20
CA GLN A 645 -34.48 -29.03 6.85
C GLN A 645 -33.09 -29.56 7.19
N ASN A 646 -32.03 -28.77 7.00
CA ASN A 646 -30.63 -29.07 7.35
C ASN A 646 -30.17 -30.44 6.78
N TYR A 647 -30.32 -30.60 5.46
CA TYR A 647 -30.03 -31.85 4.78
C TYR A 647 -28.51 -32.12 4.71
N GLY A 648 -28.08 -33.27 5.25
CA GLY A 648 -26.67 -33.70 5.26
C GLY A 648 -26.27 -34.57 4.06
N LEU A 649 -25.12 -35.24 4.19
CA LEU A 649 -24.43 -35.97 3.13
C LEU A 649 -25.33 -37.00 2.40
N ALA A 650 -26.22 -37.67 3.13
CA ALA A 650 -27.08 -38.70 2.57
C ALA A 650 -27.97 -38.20 1.41
N VAL A 651 -28.49 -36.97 1.54
CA VAL A 651 -29.36 -36.33 0.55
C VAL A 651 -28.53 -35.68 -0.54
N ALA A 652 -27.47 -34.96 -0.13
CA ALA A 652 -26.59 -34.20 -1.00
C ALA A 652 -25.92 -35.03 -2.12
N VAL A 653 -25.82 -36.35 -1.97
CA VAL A 653 -25.27 -37.28 -2.98
C VAL A 653 -26.19 -38.47 -3.31
N ASN A 654 -27.50 -38.31 -3.12
CA ASN A 654 -28.55 -39.31 -3.38
C ASN A 654 -28.21 -40.74 -2.87
N LEU A 655 -27.75 -40.83 -1.62
CA LEU A 655 -27.49 -42.10 -0.93
C LEU A 655 -28.68 -42.59 -0.10
N ASP A 656 -29.76 -41.81 0.00
CA ASP A 656 -31.03 -42.26 0.59
C ASP A 656 -32.01 -42.87 -0.45
N ASP A 657 -31.61 -42.98 -1.72
CA ASP A 657 -32.30 -43.67 -2.84
C ASP A 657 -33.80 -43.34 -2.93
N SER A 658 -34.11 -42.05 -2.76
CA SER A 658 -35.47 -41.52 -2.74
C SER A 658 -36.07 -41.47 -4.14
N THR A 659 -35.28 -41.06 -5.14
CA THR A 659 -35.61 -41.13 -6.56
C THR A 659 -34.39 -41.54 -7.40
N SER A 660 -34.64 -42.11 -8.59
CA SER A 660 -33.58 -42.50 -9.53
C SER A 660 -33.00 -41.33 -10.36
N ILE A 661 -33.10 -40.11 -9.84
CA ILE A 661 -32.61 -38.87 -10.45
C ILE A 661 -31.74 -38.20 -9.38
N ASP A 662 -30.51 -37.85 -9.71
CA ASP A 662 -29.66 -37.09 -8.79
C ASP A 662 -30.01 -35.60 -8.91
N TRP A 663 -30.75 -35.09 -7.92
CA TRP A 663 -31.18 -33.70 -7.87
C TRP A 663 -30.18 -32.77 -7.16
N TYR A 664 -29.06 -33.25 -6.60
CA TYR A 664 -28.24 -32.40 -5.72
C TYR A 664 -26.71 -32.53 -5.82
N SER A 665 -26.13 -33.63 -6.32
CA SER A 665 -24.67 -33.81 -6.20
C SER A 665 -23.84 -32.83 -7.04
N ASP A 666 -24.32 -32.42 -8.22
CA ASP A 666 -23.60 -31.50 -9.11
C ASP A 666 -23.28 -30.15 -8.42
N ARG A 667 -24.24 -29.51 -7.72
CA ARG A 667 -23.99 -28.22 -7.03
C ARG A 667 -23.03 -28.31 -5.83
N ILE A 668 -22.93 -29.50 -5.23
CA ILE A 668 -21.98 -29.80 -4.15
C ILE A 668 -20.58 -30.09 -4.72
N ALA A 669 -20.51 -30.77 -5.86
CA ALA A 669 -19.26 -30.93 -6.62
C ALA A 669 -18.74 -29.57 -7.13
N ASP A 670 -19.62 -28.68 -7.57
CA ASP A 670 -19.31 -27.30 -8.00
C ASP A 670 -18.69 -26.44 -6.89
N LEU A 671 -19.17 -26.55 -5.64
CA LEU A 671 -18.49 -25.99 -4.47
C LEU A 671 -17.12 -26.65 -4.24
N GLY A 672 -17.01 -27.95 -4.46
CA GLY A 672 -15.74 -28.69 -4.42
C GLY A 672 -14.70 -28.17 -5.42
N PHE A 673 -15.10 -27.88 -6.66
CA PHE A 673 -14.23 -27.25 -7.68
C PHE A 673 -13.71 -25.89 -7.21
N TYR A 674 -14.59 -25.06 -6.66
CA TYR A 674 -14.21 -23.77 -6.09
C TYR A 674 -13.27 -23.89 -4.88
N PHE A 675 -13.45 -24.91 -4.03
CA PHE A 675 -12.51 -25.20 -2.95
C PHE A 675 -11.17 -25.79 -3.44
N GLY A 676 -11.11 -26.26 -4.69
CA GLY A 676 -9.89 -26.56 -5.44
C GLY A 676 -9.78 -27.99 -6.00
N TRP A 677 -10.81 -28.83 -5.80
CA TRP A 677 -10.84 -30.20 -6.31
C TRP A 677 -11.13 -30.21 -7.80
N ASP A 678 -10.13 -30.47 -8.64
CA ASP A 678 -10.31 -30.49 -10.10
C ASP A 678 -9.85 -31.82 -10.75
N PRO A 679 -10.61 -32.92 -10.54
CA PRO A 679 -10.42 -34.21 -11.22
C PRO A 679 -10.79 -34.16 -12.72
N ILE A 680 -11.12 -32.98 -13.23
CA ILE A 680 -11.62 -32.74 -14.59
C ILE A 680 -10.51 -32.18 -15.49
N THR A 681 -9.60 -31.36 -14.94
CA THR A 681 -8.36 -30.93 -15.62
C THR A 681 -7.11 -31.66 -15.11
N ASN A 682 -7.19 -32.38 -13.99
CA ASN A 682 -6.11 -33.19 -13.42
C ASN A 682 -6.47 -34.69 -13.38
N ASP A 683 -5.54 -35.55 -13.79
CA ASP A 683 -5.74 -37.02 -13.82
C ASP A 683 -5.73 -37.67 -12.41
N ASP A 684 -5.38 -36.94 -11.35
CA ASP A 684 -5.43 -37.42 -9.96
C ASP A 684 -6.59 -36.79 -9.18
N VAL A 685 -7.59 -37.61 -8.83
CA VAL A 685 -8.77 -37.22 -8.05
C VAL A 685 -8.47 -36.83 -6.59
N ASN A 686 -7.23 -37.05 -6.13
CA ASN A 686 -6.75 -36.74 -4.79
C ASN A 686 -5.77 -35.54 -4.77
N ASP A 687 -5.62 -34.83 -5.89
CA ASP A 687 -4.86 -33.58 -5.98
C ASP A 687 -5.79 -32.36 -5.90
N ARG A 688 -5.21 -31.18 -5.60
CA ARG A 688 -5.96 -29.96 -5.34
C ARG A 688 -5.19 -28.71 -5.75
N ILE A 689 -5.89 -27.77 -6.39
CA ILE A 689 -5.36 -26.47 -6.77
C ILE A 689 -4.91 -25.70 -5.51
N ALA A 690 -3.61 -25.43 -5.40
CA ALA A 690 -3.00 -24.89 -4.18
C ALA A 690 -3.43 -23.44 -3.89
N GLU A 691 -3.81 -22.71 -4.94
CA GLU A 691 -4.28 -21.33 -4.92
C GLU A 691 -5.81 -21.21 -4.71
N ALA A 692 -6.53 -22.32 -4.49
CA ALA A 692 -7.97 -22.31 -4.26
C ALA A 692 -8.33 -22.12 -2.76
N PRO A 693 -9.50 -21.55 -2.43
CA PRO A 693 -10.43 -20.84 -3.31
C PRO A 693 -9.96 -19.43 -3.70
N HIS A 694 -8.81 -18.98 -3.20
CA HIS A 694 -8.45 -17.56 -3.13
C HIS A 694 -8.13 -16.90 -4.48
N GLU A 695 -7.59 -17.66 -5.44
CA GLU A 695 -7.40 -17.23 -6.82
C GLU A 695 -8.45 -17.76 -7.79
N CYS A 696 -9.44 -18.55 -7.33
CA CYS A 696 -10.63 -18.88 -8.13
C CYS A 696 -11.47 -17.63 -8.39
N THR A 697 -12.49 -17.72 -9.24
CA THR A 697 -13.62 -16.77 -9.20
C THR A 697 -14.85 -17.43 -9.80
N TRP A 698 -16.01 -17.09 -9.25
CA TRP A 698 -17.33 -17.58 -9.63
C TRP A 698 -18.13 -16.57 -10.46
N LEU A 699 -17.57 -15.38 -10.71
CA LEU A 699 -18.27 -14.26 -11.34
C LEU A 699 -18.51 -14.42 -12.85
N ALA A 700 -17.81 -15.36 -13.51
CA ALA A 700 -17.91 -15.61 -14.94
C ALA A 700 -17.46 -17.02 -15.33
N LEU A 701 -17.81 -17.42 -16.55
CA LEU A 701 -17.37 -18.66 -17.18
C LEU A 701 -16.08 -18.46 -18.02
N PRO A 702 -15.27 -19.51 -18.28
CA PRO A 702 -14.13 -19.43 -19.21
C PRO A 702 -14.57 -19.11 -20.64
N PRO A 703 -13.83 -18.30 -21.43
CA PRO A 703 -12.48 -17.78 -21.17
C PRO A 703 -12.46 -16.40 -20.47
N ALA A 704 -13.61 -15.84 -20.08
CA ALA A 704 -13.66 -14.58 -19.34
C ALA A 704 -13.13 -14.73 -17.91
N ASN A 705 -13.29 -15.92 -17.34
CA ASN A 705 -12.68 -16.36 -16.08
C ASN A 705 -11.19 -16.71 -16.26
N PRO A 706 -10.25 -16.02 -15.56
CA PRO A 706 -8.82 -16.28 -15.63
C PRO A 706 -8.25 -16.90 -14.33
N GLY A 707 -9.10 -17.55 -13.51
CA GLY A 707 -8.65 -18.28 -12.32
C GLY A 707 -7.93 -19.60 -12.67
N PRO A 708 -7.16 -20.18 -11.73
CA PRO A 708 -6.57 -21.51 -11.90
C PRO A 708 -7.62 -22.62 -11.81
N CYS A 709 -8.78 -22.31 -11.20
CA CYS A 709 -9.92 -23.18 -10.98
C CYS A 709 -10.70 -23.36 -12.29
N MET A 710 -10.05 -24.06 -13.23
CA MET A 710 -10.54 -24.32 -14.58
C MET A 710 -11.51 -25.51 -14.63
N GLY A 711 -12.01 -25.95 -13.47
CA GLY A 711 -13.28 -26.68 -13.31
C GLY A 711 -14.45 -25.93 -13.94
N GLY A 712 -14.41 -24.59 -14.00
CA GLY A 712 -15.30 -23.78 -14.85
C GLY A 712 -16.78 -23.94 -14.52
N ARG A 713 -17.05 -24.46 -13.32
CA ARG A 713 -18.36 -24.75 -12.72
C ARG A 713 -18.58 -23.89 -11.46
N ASP A 714 -17.58 -23.10 -11.09
CA ASP A 714 -17.60 -22.13 -10.01
C ASP A 714 -18.80 -21.18 -10.12
N ALA A 715 -19.19 -20.79 -11.35
CA ALA A 715 -20.32 -19.90 -11.60
C ALA A 715 -21.72 -20.54 -11.44
N TYR A 716 -21.82 -21.83 -11.07
CA TYR A 716 -23.09 -22.54 -10.87
C TYR A 716 -23.31 -22.74 -9.36
N GLY A 717 -22.59 -23.70 -8.74
CA GLY A 717 -22.71 -24.02 -7.31
C GLY A 717 -22.31 -22.90 -6.35
N VAL A 718 -21.32 -22.06 -6.67
CA VAL A 718 -20.91 -21.00 -5.74
C VAL A 718 -21.98 -19.90 -5.65
N PRO A 719 -22.52 -19.36 -6.77
CA PRO A 719 -23.73 -18.54 -6.77
C PRO A 719 -24.96 -19.20 -6.16
N TRP A 720 -25.23 -20.48 -6.45
CA TRP A 720 -26.32 -21.21 -5.81
C TRP A 720 -26.20 -21.15 -4.28
N SER A 721 -25.02 -21.40 -3.72
CA SER A 721 -24.81 -21.35 -2.26
C SER A 721 -25.07 -19.95 -1.67
N LEU A 722 -24.74 -18.88 -2.40
CA LEU A 722 -25.03 -17.51 -1.99
C LEU A 722 -26.54 -17.24 -2.04
N LEU A 723 -27.20 -17.62 -3.13
CA LEU A 723 -28.64 -17.44 -3.30
C LEU A 723 -29.45 -18.28 -2.30
N ARG A 724 -29.04 -19.53 -2.03
CA ARG A 724 -29.64 -20.44 -1.02
C ARG A 724 -29.51 -19.87 0.39
N TRP A 725 -28.34 -19.35 0.75
CA TRP A 725 -28.11 -18.70 2.04
C TRP A 725 -28.90 -17.39 2.19
N LEU A 726 -28.99 -16.56 1.13
CA LEU A 726 -29.84 -15.36 1.13
C LEU A 726 -31.33 -15.72 1.28
N SER A 727 -31.79 -16.76 0.58
CA SER A 727 -33.14 -17.32 0.68
C SER A 727 -33.44 -17.84 2.10
N ASP A 728 -32.55 -18.62 2.71
CA ASP A 728 -32.69 -19.12 4.08
C ASP A 728 -32.76 -17.97 5.10
N ARG A 729 -31.82 -17.03 5.03
CA ARG A 729 -31.63 -15.98 6.04
C ARG A 729 -32.66 -14.84 5.93
N PHE A 730 -33.06 -14.48 4.71
CA PHE A 730 -33.92 -13.32 4.45
C PHE A 730 -35.27 -13.68 3.82
N GLY A 731 -35.43 -14.85 3.19
CA GLY A 731 -36.69 -15.24 2.55
C GLY A 731 -37.88 -15.30 3.51
N SER A 732 -37.67 -15.64 4.78
CA SER A 732 -38.73 -15.63 5.80
C SER A 732 -39.20 -14.23 6.23
N SER A 733 -38.39 -13.19 6.00
CA SER A 733 -38.75 -11.78 6.24
C SER A 733 -39.09 -11.02 4.96
N TYR A 734 -38.78 -11.58 3.78
CA TYR A 734 -39.04 -10.97 2.49
C TYR A 734 -40.55 -10.91 2.16
N PRO A 735 -41.06 -9.77 1.63
CA PRO A 735 -42.47 -9.64 1.27
C PRO A 735 -42.91 -10.64 0.18
N GLY A 736 -43.62 -11.71 0.59
CA GLY A 736 -44.02 -12.80 -0.30
C GLY A 736 -43.15 -14.06 -0.20
N GLY A 737 -42.17 -14.07 0.70
CA GLY A 737 -41.32 -15.23 0.97
C GLY A 737 -40.10 -15.33 0.06
N GLU A 738 -39.37 -16.44 0.21
CA GLU A 738 -38.26 -16.87 -0.65
C GLU A 738 -38.61 -16.81 -2.15
N GLN A 739 -39.80 -17.28 -2.52
CA GLN A 739 -40.30 -17.24 -3.90
C GLN A 739 -40.37 -15.81 -4.46
N ALA A 740 -40.76 -14.82 -3.65
CA ALA A 740 -40.79 -13.44 -4.11
C ALA A 740 -39.38 -12.85 -4.27
N LEU A 741 -38.44 -13.22 -3.38
CA LEU A 741 -37.02 -12.82 -3.51
C LEU A 741 -36.42 -13.33 -4.82
N GLN A 742 -36.60 -14.62 -5.14
CA GLN A 742 -36.07 -15.21 -6.38
C GLN A 742 -36.76 -14.66 -7.64
N GLN A 743 -38.06 -14.36 -7.58
CA GLN A 743 -38.78 -13.66 -8.66
C GLN A 743 -38.24 -12.23 -8.89
N ASP A 744 -37.93 -11.47 -7.84
CA ASP A 744 -37.46 -10.09 -7.97
C ASP A 744 -36.01 -10.03 -8.51
N ILE A 745 -35.15 -10.98 -8.13
CA ILE A 745 -33.81 -11.18 -8.72
C ILE A 745 -33.91 -11.41 -10.24
N ALA A 746 -34.84 -12.27 -10.68
CA ALA A 746 -35.05 -12.53 -12.10
C ALA A 746 -35.59 -11.30 -12.87
N ARG A 747 -36.46 -10.50 -12.24
CA ARG A 747 -37.24 -9.42 -12.88
C ARG A 747 -36.59 -8.04 -12.96
N THR A 748 -35.76 -7.67 -12.00
CA THR A 748 -35.23 -6.29 -11.89
C THR A 748 -34.42 -5.86 -13.11
N ASP A 749 -34.25 -4.56 -13.34
CA ASP A 749 -33.35 -4.02 -14.37
C ASP A 749 -31.88 -3.95 -13.94
N MET A 750 -31.62 -4.17 -12.64
CA MET A 750 -30.29 -4.25 -12.04
C MET A 750 -29.56 -5.57 -12.38
N ALA A 751 -28.26 -5.61 -12.07
CA ALA A 751 -27.40 -6.79 -12.21
C ALA A 751 -26.34 -6.82 -11.09
N GLY A 752 -25.61 -7.93 -10.99
CA GLY A 752 -24.43 -8.04 -10.13
C GLY A 752 -24.67 -7.83 -8.63
N TYR A 753 -23.68 -7.23 -7.98
CA TYR A 753 -23.70 -6.95 -6.55
C TYR A 753 -24.69 -5.84 -6.16
N ASP A 754 -24.83 -4.81 -7.00
CA ASP A 754 -25.82 -3.73 -6.84
C ASP A 754 -27.25 -4.29 -6.71
N LEU A 755 -27.59 -5.33 -7.49
CA LEU A 755 -28.88 -6.02 -7.44
C LEU A 755 -29.14 -6.66 -6.08
N ILE A 756 -28.17 -7.40 -5.55
CA ILE A 756 -28.32 -8.13 -4.28
C ILE A 756 -28.44 -7.15 -3.12
N GLU A 757 -27.60 -6.11 -3.08
CA GLU A 757 -27.68 -5.07 -2.06
C GLU A 757 -29.03 -4.32 -2.10
N ALA A 758 -29.51 -3.97 -3.30
CA ALA A 758 -30.79 -3.27 -3.44
C ALA A 758 -31.99 -4.08 -2.96
N LEU A 759 -32.03 -5.39 -3.22
CA LEU A 759 -33.14 -6.26 -2.79
C LEU A 759 -33.04 -6.59 -1.29
N ILE A 760 -31.88 -7.02 -0.80
CA ILE A 760 -31.70 -7.38 0.62
C ILE A 760 -31.79 -6.14 1.52
N GLY A 761 -31.36 -4.97 1.06
CA GLY A 761 -31.51 -3.69 1.77
C GLY A 761 -32.96 -3.28 2.05
N THR A 762 -33.95 -3.86 1.38
CA THR A 762 -35.39 -3.63 1.68
C THR A 762 -35.84 -4.30 2.98
N VAL A 763 -35.17 -5.39 3.40
CA VAL A 763 -35.52 -6.22 4.57
C VAL A 763 -34.46 -6.18 5.66
N SER A 764 -33.20 -5.91 5.29
CA SER A 764 -32.06 -5.71 6.18
C SER A 764 -31.40 -4.35 5.91
N PRO A 765 -32.00 -3.24 6.36
CA PRO A 765 -31.48 -1.90 6.07
C PRO A 765 -30.11 -1.68 6.69
N GLY A 766 -29.09 -1.52 5.84
CA GLY A 766 -27.69 -1.37 6.24
C GLY A 766 -26.80 -2.59 5.95
N SER A 767 -27.37 -3.71 5.49
CA SER A 767 -26.57 -4.75 4.83
C SER A 767 -26.06 -4.23 3.49
N THR A 768 -24.74 -4.15 3.33
CA THR A 768 -24.07 -3.90 2.05
C THR A 768 -23.51 -5.20 1.48
N ILE A 769 -23.14 -5.22 0.19
CA ILE A 769 -22.55 -6.39 -0.43
C ILE A 769 -21.26 -6.84 0.29
N GLU A 770 -20.43 -5.91 0.77
CA GLU A 770 -19.25 -6.24 1.60
C GLU A 770 -19.64 -7.10 2.81
N THR A 771 -20.69 -6.70 3.53
CA THR A 771 -21.17 -7.45 4.70
C THR A 771 -21.72 -8.82 4.32
N LEU A 772 -22.57 -8.89 3.30
CA LEU A 772 -23.18 -10.14 2.85
C LEU A 772 -22.13 -11.15 2.35
N LEU A 773 -21.12 -10.69 1.60
CA LEU A 773 -20.02 -11.53 1.12
C LEU A 773 -19.09 -12.00 2.24
N ALA A 774 -18.88 -11.22 3.30
CA ALA A 774 -18.07 -11.62 4.45
C ALA A 774 -18.78 -12.66 5.32
N GLU A 775 -20.09 -12.48 5.54
CA GLU A 775 -20.93 -13.39 6.31
C GLU A 775 -21.13 -14.73 5.57
N TRP A 776 -21.44 -14.68 4.27
CA TRP A 776 -21.52 -15.87 3.40
C TRP A 776 -20.18 -16.61 3.30
N ALA A 777 -19.06 -15.90 3.13
CA ALA A 777 -17.75 -16.54 3.08
C ALA A 777 -17.41 -17.24 4.42
N ALA A 778 -17.81 -16.66 5.56
CA ALA A 778 -17.67 -17.34 6.85
C ALA A 778 -18.60 -18.57 6.98
N MET A 779 -19.85 -18.46 6.53
CA MET A 779 -20.83 -19.57 6.48
C MET A 779 -20.26 -20.81 5.76
N LEU A 780 -19.61 -20.64 4.60
CA LEU A 780 -19.01 -21.75 3.84
C LEU A 780 -17.99 -22.61 4.63
N TYR A 781 -17.51 -22.15 5.78
CA TYR A 781 -16.69 -22.94 6.70
C TYR A 781 -17.37 -23.23 8.05
N LEU A 782 -18.32 -22.42 8.50
CA LEU A 782 -18.86 -22.46 9.87
C LEU A 782 -20.24 -23.11 9.99
N ASP A 783 -21.01 -23.19 8.89
CA ASP A 783 -22.28 -23.90 8.85
C ASP A 783 -22.13 -25.34 9.36
N GLY A 784 -23.11 -25.83 10.14
CA GLY A 784 -23.14 -27.16 10.76
C GLY A 784 -21.96 -27.50 11.70
N ARG A 785 -20.99 -26.60 11.91
CA ARG A 785 -19.75 -26.91 12.62
C ARG A 785 -19.97 -26.97 14.14
N PRO A 786 -19.64 -28.09 14.83
CA PRO A 786 -19.91 -28.25 16.25
C PRO A 786 -19.47 -27.07 17.13
N GLY A 787 -20.46 -26.39 17.71
CA GLY A 787 -20.28 -25.18 18.52
C GLY A 787 -20.68 -23.87 17.81
N TYR A 788 -21.11 -23.94 16.55
CA TYR A 788 -21.66 -22.83 15.76
C TYR A 788 -23.16 -22.99 15.47
N ASP A 789 -23.69 -24.20 15.70
CA ASP A 789 -25.07 -24.59 15.50
C ASP A 789 -26.07 -23.57 16.10
N GLY A 790 -26.82 -22.87 15.25
CA GLY A 790 -27.82 -21.88 15.65
C GLY A 790 -27.34 -20.42 15.61
N HIS A 791 -26.14 -20.16 15.07
CA HIS A 791 -25.71 -18.81 14.71
C HIS A 791 -26.32 -18.43 13.34
N ALA A 792 -27.53 -17.86 13.34
CA ALA A 792 -28.34 -17.54 12.14
C ALA A 792 -27.74 -16.56 11.09
N VAL A 793 -26.45 -16.23 11.22
CA VAL A 793 -25.61 -15.59 10.18
C VAL A 793 -24.85 -16.65 9.37
N PHE A 794 -24.41 -17.71 10.04
CA PHE A 794 -23.60 -18.81 9.51
C PHE A 794 -24.38 -20.10 9.29
N ASP A 795 -25.63 -20.22 9.73
CA ASP A 795 -26.47 -21.39 9.44
C ASP A 795 -27.01 -21.32 7.99
N MET A 796 -26.76 -22.33 7.14
CA MET A 796 -27.54 -22.60 5.92
C MET A 796 -28.63 -23.62 6.29
N THR A 797 -29.72 -23.14 6.87
CA THR A 797 -30.83 -23.96 7.39
C THR A 797 -31.38 -25.05 6.45
N SER A 798 -31.17 -24.96 5.14
CA SER A 798 -31.55 -25.96 4.14
C SER A 798 -30.55 -27.13 4.00
N TRP A 799 -29.24 -26.93 4.22
CA TRP A 799 -28.17 -27.88 3.93
C TRP A 799 -27.06 -27.84 4.97
N ASP A 800 -26.67 -29.00 5.52
CA ASP A 800 -25.60 -29.11 6.51
C ASP A 800 -24.24 -29.28 5.82
N LEU A 801 -23.57 -28.17 5.51
CA LEU A 801 -22.28 -28.18 4.83
C LEU A 801 -21.20 -28.89 5.66
N TYR A 802 -21.31 -28.92 6.99
CA TYR A 802 -20.36 -29.66 7.83
C TYR A 802 -20.53 -31.19 7.70
N ASP A 803 -21.76 -31.71 7.77
CA ASP A 803 -21.99 -33.15 7.55
C ASP A 803 -21.69 -33.56 6.10
N ILE A 804 -22.05 -32.73 5.12
CA ILE A 804 -21.75 -32.97 3.70
C ILE A 804 -20.23 -33.08 3.50
N PHE A 805 -19.46 -32.06 3.86
CA PHE A 805 -18.04 -32.02 3.53
C PHE A 805 -17.15 -32.79 4.52
N TYR A 806 -17.48 -32.82 5.82
CA TYR A 806 -16.62 -33.39 6.89
C TYR A 806 -17.26 -34.56 7.66
N GLY A 807 -18.57 -34.79 7.52
CA GLY A 807 -19.32 -35.86 8.18
C GLY A 807 -19.19 -37.23 7.51
N SER A 808 -20.17 -38.11 7.79
CA SER A 808 -20.20 -39.45 7.21
C SER A 808 -21.57 -40.10 7.28
N TYR A 809 -22.05 -40.63 6.16
CA TYR A 809 -23.26 -41.43 6.11
C TYR A 809 -22.95 -42.92 6.33
N THR A 810 -23.91 -43.72 6.80
CA THR A 810 -23.74 -45.18 6.95
C THR A 810 -25.01 -45.91 6.55
N ASP A 811 -24.91 -46.71 5.49
CA ASP A 811 -25.94 -47.68 5.09
C ASP A 811 -25.46 -49.11 5.40
N GLY A 812 -26.27 -49.86 6.14
CA GLY A 812 -26.05 -51.27 6.47
C GLY A 812 -24.74 -51.56 7.21
N GLN A 813 -23.65 -51.74 6.45
CA GLN A 813 -22.27 -51.96 6.92
C GLN A 813 -21.23 -51.10 6.18
N THR A 814 -21.67 -50.22 5.26
CA THR A 814 -20.83 -49.33 4.45
C THR A 814 -20.88 -47.93 5.02
N GLN A 815 -19.74 -47.37 5.42
CA GLN A 815 -19.61 -45.96 5.77
C GLN A 815 -19.12 -45.17 4.56
N TRP A 816 -19.84 -44.12 4.21
CA TRP A 816 -19.58 -43.24 3.06
C TRP A 816 -19.07 -41.87 3.53
N THR A 817 -18.06 -41.33 2.84
CA THR A 817 -17.49 -40.00 3.11
C THR A 817 -17.05 -39.30 1.82
N LEU A 818 -17.20 -37.97 1.78
CA LEU A 818 -16.50 -37.14 0.80
C LEU A 818 -14.99 -37.12 1.10
N ILE A 819 -14.18 -37.09 0.04
CA ILE A 819 -12.72 -37.04 0.16
C ILE A 819 -12.23 -35.67 0.67
N PRO A 820 -11.07 -35.58 1.35
CA PRO A 820 -10.59 -34.32 1.95
C PRO A 820 -10.40 -33.16 0.98
N GLU A 821 -10.16 -33.44 -0.30
CA GLU A 821 -9.79 -32.46 -1.32
C GLU A 821 -10.97 -31.58 -1.74
N LEU A 822 -12.20 -32.12 -1.64
CA LEU A 822 -13.47 -31.40 -1.81
C LEU A 822 -13.70 -30.32 -0.73
N ARG A 823 -12.89 -30.27 0.34
CA ARG A 823 -13.21 -29.48 1.54
C ARG A 823 -12.51 -28.12 1.55
N LEU A 824 -13.26 -27.08 1.89
CA LEU A 824 -12.67 -25.81 2.28
C LEU A 824 -11.67 -26.02 3.42
N THR A 825 -10.40 -25.69 3.16
CA THR A 825 -9.31 -25.86 4.12
C THR A 825 -8.57 -24.54 4.28
N PRO A 826 -8.86 -23.77 5.33
CA PRO A 826 -8.11 -22.57 5.67
C PRO A 826 -6.64 -22.86 5.95
N ALA A 827 -5.76 -21.89 5.69
CA ALA A 827 -4.37 -21.98 6.08
C ALA A 827 -4.22 -21.89 7.61
N GLY A 828 -3.75 -22.96 8.25
CA GLY A 828 -3.55 -23.01 9.69
C GLY A 828 -2.31 -22.24 10.14
N PHE A 829 -2.47 -21.33 11.09
CA PHE A 829 -1.40 -20.61 11.77
C PHE A 829 -1.54 -20.72 13.29
N PRO A 830 -0.43 -20.86 14.04
CA PRO A 830 -0.46 -20.69 15.48
C PRO A 830 -0.42 -19.20 15.85
N PHE A 831 -0.72 -18.88 17.12
CA PHE A 831 -0.41 -17.57 17.71
C PHE A 831 1.12 -17.37 17.86
N ALA A 832 1.78 -17.05 16.76
CA ALA A 832 3.23 -16.86 16.66
C ALA A 832 3.59 -15.87 15.54
N GLY A 833 4.88 -15.54 15.43
CA GLY A 833 5.40 -14.85 14.25
C GLY A 833 5.24 -15.69 12.98
N PHE A 834 4.46 -15.21 12.01
CA PHE A 834 4.29 -15.82 10.69
C PHE A 834 4.15 -14.76 9.60
N SER A 835 4.48 -15.10 8.36
CA SER A 835 4.17 -14.27 7.19
C SER A 835 3.90 -15.16 5.99
N ARG A 836 2.78 -14.93 5.29
CA ARG A 836 2.35 -15.71 4.13
C ARG A 836 1.81 -14.78 3.05
N SER A 837 2.44 -14.81 1.89
CA SER A 837 1.91 -14.17 0.68
C SER A 837 0.98 -15.11 -0.09
N ALA A 838 0.01 -14.53 -0.76
CA ALA A 838 -0.96 -15.15 -1.66
C ALA A 838 -1.50 -14.08 -2.62
N ASN A 839 -2.36 -14.43 -3.58
CA ASN A 839 -3.18 -13.44 -4.27
C ASN A 839 -4.67 -13.70 -3.98
N VAL A 840 -5.51 -12.66 -4.08
CA VAL A 840 -6.96 -12.78 -3.94
C VAL A 840 -7.64 -12.23 -5.18
N ARG A 841 -8.48 -13.05 -5.82
CA ARG A 841 -9.24 -12.68 -7.01
C ARG A 841 -10.64 -12.15 -6.65
N ALA A 842 -11.20 -11.32 -7.53
CA ALA A 842 -12.60 -10.88 -7.56
C ALA A 842 -13.61 -11.96 -7.08
N GLY A 843 -14.42 -11.63 -6.08
CA GLY A 843 -15.43 -12.50 -5.47
C GLY A 843 -14.91 -13.53 -4.46
N SER A 844 -13.60 -13.69 -4.31
CA SER A 844 -12.98 -14.79 -3.54
C SER A 844 -12.21 -14.34 -2.30
N THR A 845 -11.90 -15.31 -1.45
CA THR A 845 -11.35 -15.10 -0.09
C THR A 845 -10.15 -15.99 0.17
N TYR A 846 -9.08 -15.41 0.71
CA TYR A 846 -8.00 -16.14 1.37
C TYR A 846 -8.40 -16.45 2.82
N TYR A 847 -8.62 -17.73 3.10
CA TYR A 847 -9.00 -18.23 4.41
C TYR A 847 -7.78 -18.65 5.24
N ALA A 848 -7.75 -18.23 6.50
CA ALA A 848 -6.80 -18.64 7.51
C ALA A 848 -7.53 -19.05 8.80
N VAL A 849 -6.97 -20.00 9.55
CA VAL A 849 -7.40 -20.28 10.94
C VAL A 849 -6.20 -20.00 11.85
N ILE A 850 -6.37 -19.08 12.79
CA ILE A 850 -5.38 -18.74 13.81
C ILE A 850 -5.83 -19.41 15.11
N THR A 851 -5.04 -20.32 15.66
CA THR A 851 -5.46 -21.17 16.79
C THR A 851 -4.30 -21.52 17.71
N GLY A 852 -4.58 -21.81 18.99
CA GLY A 852 -3.58 -22.28 19.92
C GLY A 852 -4.00 -22.18 21.39
N THR A 853 -3.12 -22.65 22.28
CA THR A 853 -3.38 -22.66 23.72
C THR A 853 -2.32 -21.88 24.51
N ASN A 854 -2.77 -21.10 25.50
CA ASN A 854 -1.95 -20.27 26.40
C ASN A 854 -0.98 -19.36 25.63
N HIS A 855 -1.53 -18.53 24.75
CA HIS A 855 -0.75 -17.79 23.75
C HIS A 855 -0.40 -16.35 24.18
N PRO A 856 0.74 -15.81 23.69
CA PRO A 856 1.04 -14.39 23.82
C PRO A 856 0.04 -13.53 23.03
N ALA A 857 0.08 -12.22 23.26
CA ALA A 857 -0.56 -11.26 22.36
C ALA A 857 -0.04 -11.40 20.92
N LEU A 858 -0.89 -11.10 19.94
CA LEU A 858 -0.58 -11.23 18.51
C LEU A 858 -1.20 -10.06 17.74
N ALA A 859 -0.42 -9.41 16.89
CA ALA A 859 -0.92 -8.44 15.92
C ALA A 859 -0.88 -9.08 14.53
N VAL A 860 -2.02 -9.13 13.85
CA VAL A 860 -2.16 -9.73 12.50
C VAL A 860 -2.59 -8.66 11.52
N SER A 861 -1.82 -8.48 10.45
CA SER A 861 -2.14 -7.51 9.39
C SER A 861 -2.17 -8.14 8.01
N ALA A 862 -3.06 -7.64 7.16
CA ALA A 862 -3.14 -7.98 5.74
C ALA A 862 -2.69 -6.77 4.91
N LYS A 863 -1.63 -6.93 4.12
CA LYS A 863 -0.94 -5.84 3.41
C LYS A 863 -0.65 -6.21 1.96
N ASP A 864 -0.27 -5.23 1.14
CA ASP A 864 0.27 -5.52 -0.20
C ASP A 864 1.65 -6.20 -0.13
N ALA A 865 2.15 -6.70 -1.27
CA ALA A 865 3.44 -7.39 -1.37
C ALA A 865 4.69 -6.53 -1.08
N ALA A 866 4.54 -5.21 -0.88
CA ALA A 866 5.57 -4.27 -0.46
C ALA A 866 5.39 -3.77 0.99
N GLY A 867 4.36 -4.22 1.71
CA GLY A 867 4.01 -3.78 3.07
C GLY A 867 3.13 -2.52 3.14
N GLY A 868 2.57 -2.09 2.02
CA GLY A 868 1.62 -0.99 1.90
C GLY A 868 0.15 -1.41 2.14
N THR A 869 -0.73 -0.41 2.02
CA THR A 869 -2.19 -0.54 2.19
C THR A 869 -2.82 -1.24 0.98
N LEU A 870 -3.74 -2.18 1.20
CA LEU A 870 -4.45 -2.89 0.12
C LEU A 870 -5.46 -1.98 -0.61
N PRO A 871 -5.89 -2.32 -1.84
CA PRO A 871 -6.94 -1.59 -2.56
C PRO A 871 -8.28 -1.56 -1.82
N GLY A 872 -9.07 -0.50 -2.02
CA GLY A 872 -10.38 -0.32 -1.37
C GLY A 872 -11.50 -1.29 -1.78
N HIS A 873 -11.24 -2.23 -2.69
CA HIS A 873 -12.12 -3.38 -2.98
C HIS A 873 -11.76 -4.64 -2.18
N MET A 874 -10.80 -4.53 -1.26
CA MET A 874 -10.44 -5.59 -0.33
C MET A 874 -11.12 -5.36 1.02
N GLN A 875 -11.45 -6.44 1.73
CA GLN A 875 -11.85 -6.41 3.14
C GLN A 875 -11.13 -7.49 3.95
N LEU A 876 -11.01 -7.25 5.25
CA LEU A 876 -10.48 -8.19 6.23
C LEU A 876 -11.58 -8.51 7.24
N TRP A 877 -11.99 -9.77 7.35
CA TRP A 877 -12.97 -10.20 8.35
C TRP A 877 -12.41 -11.30 9.24
N VAL A 878 -13.00 -11.43 10.44
CA VAL A 878 -12.64 -12.44 11.43
C VAL A 878 -13.89 -12.92 12.19
N VAL A 879 -13.97 -14.23 12.44
CA VAL A 879 -14.95 -14.87 13.34
C VAL A 879 -14.22 -15.59 14.46
N ARG A 880 -14.67 -15.44 15.70
CA ARG A 880 -14.09 -16.18 16.83
C ARG A 880 -14.55 -17.64 16.81
N MET A 881 -13.57 -18.52 16.58
CA MET A 881 -13.52 -19.99 16.62
C MET A 881 -13.77 -20.67 17.98
N GLN A 882 -13.19 -20.09 19.03
CA GLN A 882 -13.17 -20.61 20.42
C GLN A 882 -12.73 -19.50 21.37
#